data_AF-A0A554LPJ4-F1
#
_entry.id   AF-A0A554LPJ4-F1
#
_cell.length_a   1.000
_cell.length_b   1.000
_cell.length_c   1.000
_cell.angle_alpha   90.00
_cell.angle_beta   90.00
_cell.angle_gamma   90.00
#
_symmetry.space_group_name_H-M   'P 1'
#
loop_
_entity.id
_entity.type
_entity.pdbx_description
1 polymer ?
#
loop_
_entity_poly.entity_id
_entity_poly.type
_entity_poly.pdbx_seq_one_letter_code
_entity_poly.pdbx_strand_id
1 'polypeptide(L)'
;MNLVIVESPAKAKTIEKYLGSSFKVLASFGHVRDLPKKEMGVDVVNNYLPTYEISPDSKKTVSVLRKESKLAKEIYLATDLDREGEAISWHIIKALNFREDDSKIKRITFSEITKAALKRAVNKPRKIDMNLVDAQQARRILDRLVGYKLSPLLWRKVKSGLSAGRVQTVAVRLIVEREREIENFKPEEFWVLAVILSKKNQELRFRAQLVEENGKPIGKLDIKNQTQAKKIEANLKNAKYSVLSVEKTDQIRRPSAPFTTSTLQMEASRKLGISVKQTMMLAQKLYEAGKITYMRTDSTNLSSQAILAARKVIEREFGKKYLPLAGQKYQTKAKHAQEAHEAIRPTHFDNREGSNDPRERRLYDLIWKRTIASQMPDAILEILDVRIAASGKEKFVFAARGESIKFDGFIKVYTEGRDEEPESAEEKIPELKKGEDLDFHQFDKTQKYTEPSKRYTEATLIKKLETLEIGRPSTYAPTMSTIQDRGYVRLEEKKFFPEEIGKIVNDLLVEHFSELFDYKFTAQMEDELDEIAEGKRKWQTVIDDFYQPFSKILKEKNKELEKKEIMPVKKIGEKCPECKSPLVERIGKFGKFIACSGYPECKYSRPLENKKELKNAVVADGDGGTEKLKDVEGEKCEKCKGKMMMKEGRFGRFLACENYPKCKNTKTITVDSKIKCPKCRVGSLIERRTKKRGRLFWGCSTYPKCKYASWEDPNKKDGEDKTTND
;
A
#
# COMPACT_ATOMS: atom_id res chain seq x y z
N MET A 1 -8.98 -3.54 -44.98
CA MET A 1 -8.78 -2.81 -43.72
C MET A 1 -8.00 -3.70 -42.76
N ASN A 2 -7.07 -3.16 -41.99
CA ASN A 2 -6.34 -3.92 -40.96
C ASN A 2 -7.09 -3.81 -39.62
N LEU A 3 -7.06 -4.87 -38.82
CA LEU A 3 -7.67 -4.89 -37.49
C LEU A 3 -6.57 -4.79 -36.43
N VAL A 4 -6.75 -3.91 -35.44
CA VAL A 4 -5.91 -3.84 -34.25
C VAL A 4 -6.76 -4.19 -33.04
N ILE A 5 -6.27 -5.09 -32.18
CA ILE A 5 -6.95 -5.50 -30.95
C ILE A 5 -6.11 -5.06 -29.75
N VAL A 6 -6.73 -4.34 -28.81
CA VAL A 6 -6.14 -3.81 -27.57
C VAL A 6 -6.99 -4.22 -26.36
N GLU A 7 -6.53 -3.98 -25.14
CA GLU A 7 -7.26 -4.37 -23.93
C GLU A 7 -8.39 -3.42 -23.55
N SER A 8 -8.21 -2.11 -23.78
CA SER A 8 -9.13 -1.10 -23.25
C SER A 8 -9.68 -0.16 -24.34
N PRO A 9 -10.93 0.34 -24.18
CA PRO A 9 -11.52 1.28 -25.13
C PRO A 9 -10.78 2.63 -25.21
N ALA A 10 -10.18 3.09 -24.11
CA ALA A 10 -9.42 4.32 -24.09
C ALA A 10 -8.16 4.18 -24.96
N LYS A 11 -7.41 3.10 -24.78
CA LYS A 11 -6.26 2.74 -25.63
C LYS A 11 -6.66 2.60 -27.10
N ALA A 12 -7.83 2.00 -27.38
CA ALA A 12 -8.33 1.84 -28.75
C ALA A 12 -8.49 3.20 -29.44
N LYS A 13 -9.17 4.15 -28.80
CA LYS A 13 -9.38 5.51 -29.32
C LYS A 13 -8.06 6.24 -29.57
N THR A 14 -7.12 6.16 -28.64
CA THR A 14 -5.81 6.82 -28.77
C THR A 14 -5.00 6.25 -29.92
N ILE A 15 -4.96 4.92 -30.07
CA ILE A 15 -4.21 4.25 -31.14
C ILE A 15 -4.86 4.50 -32.51
N GLU A 16 -6.19 4.44 -32.60
CA GLU A 16 -6.94 4.71 -33.83
C GLU A 16 -6.67 6.12 -34.36
N LYS A 17 -6.61 7.12 -33.47
CA LYS A 17 -6.22 8.50 -33.82
C LYS A 17 -4.84 8.58 -34.47
N TYR A 18 -3.87 7.76 -34.05
CA TYR A 18 -2.50 7.81 -34.56
C TYR A 18 -2.26 6.96 -35.81
N LEU A 19 -2.94 5.82 -35.94
CA LEU A 19 -2.82 4.91 -37.08
C LEU A 19 -3.68 5.33 -38.29
N GLY A 20 -4.79 6.04 -38.06
CA GLY A 20 -5.66 6.56 -39.12
C GLY A 20 -6.62 5.52 -39.71
N SER A 21 -7.35 5.92 -40.75
CA SER A 21 -8.52 5.22 -41.31
C SER A 21 -8.23 3.85 -41.96
N SER A 22 -6.96 3.52 -42.22
CA SER A 22 -6.58 2.19 -42.74
C SER A 22 -6.67 1.07 -41.69
N PHE A 23 -6.79 1.44 -40.41
CA PHE A 23 -6.90 0.53 -39.28
C PHE A 23 -8.25 0.71 -38.58
N LYS A 24 -8.87 -0.41 -38.21
CA LYS A 24 -9.98 -0.46 -37.25
C LYS A 24 -9.44 -0.96 -35.93
N VAL A 25 -9.68 -0.25 -34.84
CA VAL A 25 -9.14 -0.61 -33.52
C VAL A 25 -10.27 -1.03 -32.58
N LEU A 26 -10.19 -2.25 -32.03
CA LEU A 26 -11.20 -2.81 -31.13
C LEU A 26 -10.59 -3.22 -29.78
N ALA A 27 -11.40 -3.14 -28.73
CA ALA A 27 -11.00 -3.52 -27.38
C ALA A 27 -11.52 -4.93 -27.01
N SER A 28 -10.66 -5.73 -26.37
CA SER A 28 -11.00 -7.04 -25.80
C SER A 28 -11.62 -6.95 -24.41
N PHE A 29 -11.47 -5.80 -23.73
CA PHE A 29 -11.83 -5.61 -22.32
C PHE A 29 -11.01 -6.50 -21.37
N GLY A 30 -9.72 -6.68 -21.68
CA GLY A 30 -8.79 -7.53 -20.93
C GLY A 30 -8.85 -9.00 -21.37
N HIS A 31 -8.79 -9.92 -20.39
CA HIS A 31 -8.84 -11.36 -20.64
C HIS A 31 -10.20 -11.78 -21.23
N VAL A 32 -10.15 -12.51 -22.36
CA VAL A 32 -11.34 -13.09 -23.02
C VAL A 32 -11.60 -14.55 -22.61
N ARG A 33 -10.58 -15.22 -22.08
CA ARG A 33 -10.62 -16.59 -21.57
C ARG A 33 -9.97 -16.63 -20.20
N ASP A 34 -10.44 -17.52 -19.33
CA ASP A 34 -9.81 -17.87 -18.05
C ASP A 34 -10.17 -19.33 -17.70
N LEU A 35 -9.52 -19.85 -16.66
CA LEU A 35 -9.86 -21.14 -16.07
C LEU A 35 -11.31 -21.11 -15.51
N PRO A 36 -12.06 -22.23 -15.59
CA PRO A 36 -13.42 -22.35 -15.07
C PRO A 36 -13.56 -21.79 -13.65
N LYS A 37 -14.67 -21.12 -13.36
CA LYS A 37 -14.91 -20.50 -12.04
C LYS A 37 -15.25 -21.51 -10.95
N LYS A 38 -15.88 -22.64 -11.30
CA LYS A 38 -16.43 -23.62 -10.36
C LYS A 38 -15.59 -24.90 -10.23
N GLU A 39 -14.65 -25.10 -11.13
CA GLU A 39 -13.83 -26.32 -11.20
C GLU A 39 -12.35 -25.95 -11.15
N MET A 40 -11.50 -26.93 -10.87
CA MET A 40 -10.05 -26.73 -10.80
C MET A 40 -9.50 -26.21 -12.14
N GLY A 41 -9.97 -26.78 -13.26
CA GLY A 41 -9.58 -26.38 -14.61
C GLY A 41 -8.12 -26.68 -14.95
N VAL A 42 -7.44 -27.50 -14.15
CA VAL A 42 -6.03 -27.87 -14.32
C VAL A 42 -5.93 -29.37 -14.08
N ASP A 43 -5.44 -30.11 -15.08
CA ASP A 43 -5.21 -31.54 -14.97
C ASP A 43 -3.82 -31.82 -14.39
N VAL A 44 -3.77 -32.11 -13.09
CA VAL A 44 -2.51 -32.35 -12.37
C VAL A 44 -1.86 -33.70 -12.67
N VAL A 45 -2.52 -34.59 -13.42
CA VAL A 45 -1.96 -35.89 -13.83
C VAL A 45 -1.36 -35.77 -15.23
N ASN A 46 -2.03 -35.05 -16.13
CA ASN A 46 -1.58 -34.87 -17.50
C ASN A 46 -0.84 -33.53 -17.66
N ASN A 47 0.36 -33.42 -17.06
CA ASN A 47 1.28 -32.28 -17.25
C ASN A 47 0.65 -30.88 -17.02
N TYR A 48 -0.25 -30.77 -16.06
CA TYR A 48 -0.92 -29.50 -15.69
C TYR A 48 -1.73 -28.87 -16.81
N LEU A 49 -2.22 -29.65 -17.79
CA LEU A 49 -2.98 -29.13 -18.92
C LEU A 49 -4.17 -28.28 -18.44
N PRO A 50 -4.21 -26.98 -18.78
CA PRO A 50 -5.29 -26.10 -18.36
C PRO A 50 -6.48 -26.18 -19.32
N THR A 51 -7.68 -26.25 -18.75
CA THR A 51 -8.93 -26.04 -19.48
C THR A 51 -9.30 -24.56 -19.40
N TYR A 52 -9.39 -23.90 -20.54
CA TYR A 52 -9.76 -22.49 -20.64
C TYR A 52 -11.11 -22.33 -21.32
N GLU A 53 -11.97 -21.51 -20.74
CA GLU A 53 -13.30 -21.20 -21.27
C GLU A 53 -13.38 -19.72 -21.64
N ILE A 54 -14.23 -19.38 -22.62
CA ILE A 54 -14.57 -17.98 -22.88
C ILE A 54 -15.37 -17.47 -21.69
N SER A 55 -14.85 -16.42 -21.05
CA SER A 55 -15.51 -15.77 -19.91
C SER A 55 -16.93 -15.33 -20.28
N PRO A 56 -17.95 -15.56 -19.41
CA PRO A 56 -19.34 -15.20 -19.72
C PRO A 56 -19.50 -13.74 -20.18
N ASP A 57 -18.79 -12.83 -19.51
CA ASP A 57 -18.82 -11.39 -19.78
C ASP A 57 -18.15 -11.01 -21.11
N SER A 58 -17.27 -11.87 -21.63
CA SER A 58 -16.48 -11.63 -22.86
C SER A 58 -17.12 -12.23 -24.11
N LYS A 59 -18.20 -13.03 -24.01
CA LYS A 59 -18.83 -13.71 -25.15
C LYS A 59 -19.26 -12.76 -26.27
N LYS A 60 -19.88 -11.63 -25.92
CA LYS A 60 -20.30 -10.61 -26.90
C LYS A 60 -19.10 -10.00 -27.62
N THR A 61 -18.07 -9.63 -26.86
CA THR A 61 -16.82 -9.07 -27.39
C THR A 61 -16.13 -10.04 -28.34
N VAL A 62 -15.99 -11.31 -27.96
CA VAL A 62 -15.37 -12.33 -28.81
C VAL A 62 -16.17 -12.53 -30.10
N SER A 63 -17.50 -12.50 -30.06
CA SER A 63 -18.34 -12.58 -31.26
C SER A 63 -18.04 -11.43 -32.25
N VAL A 64 -17.96 -10.20 -31.74
CA VAL A 64 -17.60 -9.02 -32.56
C VAL A 64 -16.19 -9.16 -33.12
N LEU A 65 -15.21 -9.48 -32.28
CA LEU A 65 -13.82 -9.65 -32.71
C LEU A 65 -13.70 -10.75 -33.77
N ARG A 66 -14.44 -11.86 -33.65
CA ARG A 66 -14.43 -12.97 -34.63
C ARG A 66 -15.00 -12.53 -35.97
N LYS A 67 -16.08 -11.74 -35.98
CA LYS A 67 -16.65 -11.18 -37.23
C LYS A 67 -15.62 -10.28 -37.93
N GLU A 68 -15.02 -9.36 -37.19
CA GLU A 68 -14.09 -8.36 -37.75
C GLU A 68 -12.75 -8.98 -38.18
N SER A 69 -12.27 -9.98 -37.44
CA SER A 69 -11.03 -10.70 -37.77
C SER A 69 -11.12 -11.46 -39.09
N LYS A 70 -12.31 -11.95 -39.47
CA LYS A 70 -12.52 -12.58 -40.78
C LYS A 70 -12.39 -11.58 -41.94
N LEU A 71 -12.86 -10.34 -41.74
CA LEU A 71 -12.85 -9.27 -42.75
C LEU A 71 -11.50 -8.55 -42.87
N ALA A 72 -10.68 -8.60 -41.83
CA ALA A 72 -9.39 -7.93 -41.80
C ALA A 72 -8.40 -8.53 -42.82
N LYS A 73 -7.48 -7.72 -43.36
CA LYS A 73 -6.34 -8.24 -44.15
C LYS A 73 -5.27 -8.81 -43.21
N GLU A 74 -4.88 -8.04 -42.21
CA GLU A 74 -3.99 -8.43 -41.12
C GLU A 74 -4.62 -8.10 -39.77
N ILE A 75 -4.23 -8.84 -38.73
CA ILE A 75 -4.69 -8.69 -37.35
C ILE A 75 -3.48 -8.38 -36.47
N TYR A 76 -3.45 -7.16 -35.93
CA TYR A 76 -2.41 -6.67 -35.04
C TYR A 76 -2.88 -6.80 -33.59
N LEU A 77 -2.15 -7.56 -32.79
CA LEU A 77 -2.35 -7.68 -31.36
C LEU A 77 -1.44 -6.65 -30.66
N ALA A 78 -2.07 -5.63 -30.09
CA ALA A 78 -1.42 -4.45 -29.53
C ALA A 78 -1.60 -4.36 -28.01
N THR A 79 -1.53 -5.51 -27.34
CA THR A 79 -1.58 -5.61 -25.88
C THR A 79 -0.31 -5.05 -25.23
N ASP A 80 -0.36 -4.87 -23.92
CA ASP A 80 0.69 -4.28 -23.10
C ASP A 80 2.00 -5.06 -23.17
N LEU A 81 3.07 -4.37 -22.81
CA LEU A 81 4.44 -4.86 -22.85
C LEU A 81 4.79 -5.60 -21.55
N ASP A 82 4.04 -6.66 -21.25
CA ASP A 82 4.33 -7.58 -20.16
C ASP A 82 3.80 -9.00 -20.48
N ARG A 83 4.12 -9.97 -19.61
CA ARG A 83 3.64 -11.35 -19.75
C ARG A 83 2.11 -11.46 -19.67
N GLU A 84 1.43 -10.53 -19.00
CA GLU A 84 -0.04 -10.49 -18.94
C GLU A 84 -0.61 -10.10 -20.30
N GLY A 85 -0.10 -9.05 -20.92
CA GLY A 85 -0.44 -8.62 -22.27
C GLY A 85 -0.17 -9.71 -23.30
N GLU A 86 0.94 -10.45 -23.17
CA GLU A 86 1.25 -11.57 -24.07
C GLU A 86 0.22 -12.71 -23.95
N ALA A 87 -0.12 -13.10 -22.72
CA ALA A 87 -1.15 -14.11 -22.46
C ALA A 87 -2.54 -13.67 -22.94
N ILE A 88 -2.92 -12.39 -22.79
CA ILE A 88 -4.16 -11.85 -23.34
C ILE A 88 -4.17 -12.00 -24.87
N SER A 89 -3.07 -11.64 -25.54
CA SER A 89 -2.93 -11.81 -26.99
C SER A 89 -3.08 -13.27 -27.41
N TRP A 90 -2.43 -14.21 -26.71
CA TRP A 90 -2.59 -15.64 -26.96
C TRP A 90 -4.03 -16.13 -26.74
N HIS A 91 -4.69 -15.68 -25.67
CA HIS A 91 -6.08 -16.02 -25.41
C HIS A 91 -7.03 -15.49 -26.51
N ILE A 92 -6.77 -14.30 -27.04
CA ILE A 92 -7.51 -13.73 -28.17
C ILE A 92 -7.35 -14.63 -29.40
N ILE A 93 -6.13 -15.01 -29.78
CA ILE A 93 -5.87 -15.91 -30.92
C ILE A 93 -6.73 -17.18 -30.82
N LYS A 94 -6.67 -17.85 -29.67
CA LYS A 94 -7.43 -19.08 -29.43
C LYS A 94 -8.94 -18.84 -29.40
N ALA A 95 -9.42 -17.75 -28.79
CA ALA A 95 -10.84 -17.41 -28.76
C ALA A 95 -11.40 -17.12 -30.17
N LEU A 96 -10.55 -16.62 -31.06
CA LEU A 96 -10.87 -16.34 -32.45
C LEU A 96 -10.68 -17.57 -33.38
N ASN A 97 -10.23 -18.69 -32.84
CA ASN A 97 -9.94 -19.95 -33.56
C ASN A 97 -8.83 -19.81 -34.62
N PHE A 98 -7.83 -18.98 -34.37
CA PHE A 98 -6.61 -18.92 -35.20
C PHE A 98 -5.50 -19.81 -34.61
N ARG A 99 -4.55 -20.20 -35.46
CA ARG A 99 -3.28 -20.77 -35.00
C ARG A 99 -2.34 -19.65 -34.55
N GLU A 100 -1.42 -19.99 -33.66
CA GLU A 100 -0.42 -19.02 -33.13
C GLU A 100 0.58 -18.57 -34.20
N ASP A 101 0.87 -19.45 -35.16
CA ASP A 101 1.78 -19.24 -36.28
C ASP A 101 1.08 -18.70 -37.53
N ASP A 102 -0.21 -18.35 -37.44
CA ASP A 102 -0.97 -17.84 -38.57
C ASP A 102 -0.35 -16.52 -39.08
N SER A 103 -0.02 -16.51 -40.38
CA SER A 103 0.63 -15.38 -41.04
C SER A 103 -0.12 -14.05 -40.92
N LYS A 104 -1.45 -14.11 -40.70
CA LYS A 104 -2.35 -12.97 -40.53
C LYS A 104 -2.18 -12.29 -39.17
N ILE A 105 -1.68 -13.01 -38.18
CA ILE A 105 -1.50 -12.52 -36.81
C ILE A 105 -0.14 -11.84 -36.67
N LYS A 106 -0.15 -10.59 -36.22
CA LYS A 106 1.04 -9.77 -35.96
C LYS A 106 1.01 -9.28 -34.52
N ARG A 107 2.07 -9.49 -33.74
CA ARG A 107 2.20 -8.94 -32.39
C ARG A 107 3.02 -7.67 -32.43
N ILE A 108 2.48 -6.56 -31.93
CA ILE A 108 3.18 -5.26 -31.86
C ILE A 108 3.28 -4.79 -30.42
N THR A 109 4.45 -4.32 -30.02
CA THR A 109 4.74 -3.83 -28.66
C THR A 109 5.27 -2.41 -28.68
N PHE A 110 5.00 -1.66 -27.62
CA PHE A 110 5.48 -0.30 -27.43
C PHE A 110 5.48 0.06 -25.94
N SER A 111 6.47 0.86 -25.51
CA SER A 111 6.55 1.38 -24.15
C SER A 111 5.73 2.65 -23.93
N GLU A 112 5.31 3.30 -25.03
CA GLU A 112 4.52 4.54 -25.01
C GLU A 112 3.56 4.60 -26.21
N ILE A 113 2.44 5.31 -26.04
CA ILE A 113 1.42 5.46 -27.09
C ILE A 113 1.64 6.79 -27.82
N THR A 114 2.68 6.82 -28.66
CA THR A 114 2.99 7.97 -29.54
C THR A 114 2.88 7.58 -31.01
N LYS A 115 2.62 8.55 -31.90
CA LYS A 115 2.55 8.31 -33.35
C LYS A 115 3.83 7.63 -33.88
N ALA A 116 4.99 8.05 -33.38
CA ALA A 116 6.29 7.50 -33.77
C ALA A 116 6.48 6.06 -33.27
N ALA A 117 6.14 5.77 -32.01
CA ALA A 117 6.24 4.43 -31.45
C ALA A 117 5.31 3.43 -32.16
N LEU A 118 4.05 3.81 -32.39
CA LEU A 118 3.08 2.96 -33.09
C LEU A 118 3.49 2.65 -34.53
N LYS A 119 3.98 3.64 -35.27
CA LYS A 119 4.47 3.43 -36.65
C LYS A 119 5.67 2.47 -36.68
N ARG A 120 6.62 2.60 -35.74
CA ARG A 120 7.73 1.64 -35.61
C ARG A 120 7.24 0.23 -35.30
N ALA A 121 6.29 0.11 -34.38
CA ALA A 121 5.75 -1.18 -33.95
C ALA A 121 5.01 -1.90 -35.10
N VAL A 122 4.19 -1.18 -35.87
CA VAL A 122 3.50 -1.72 -37.06
C VAL A 122 4.48 -2.12 -38.16
N ASN A 123 5.57 -1.38 -38.35
CA ASN A 123 6.58 -1.70 -39.37
C ASN A 123 7.48 -2.88 -39.01
N LYS A 124 7.56 -3.25 -37.73
CA LYS A 124 8.38 -4.38 -37.24
C LYS A 124 7.57 -5.26 -36.28
N PRO A 125 6.50 -5.91 -36.75
CA PRO A 125 5.75 -6.82 -35.90
C PRO A 125 6.58 -8.07 -35.61
N ARG A 126 6.33 -8.67 -34.45
CA ARG A 126 6.88 -9.98 -34.06
C ARG A 126 5.77 -11.03 -34.02
N LYS A 127 6.17 -12.29 -33.79
CA LYS A 127 5.25 -13.36 -33.41
C LYS A 127 4.94 -13.29 -31.91
N ILE A 128 3.92 -14.02 -31.47
CA ILE A 128 3.67 -14.24 -30.05
C ILE A 128 4.87 -14.95 -29.44
N ASP A 129 5.26 -14.49 -28.26
CA ASP A 129 6.30 -15.10 -27.46
C ASP A 129 5.67 -16.12 -26.50
N MET A 130 5.82 -17.41 -26.83
CA MET A 130 5.23 -18.48 -26.03
C MET A 130 5.91 -18.65 -24.67
N ASN A 131 7.15 -18.19 -24.49
CA ASN A 131 7.83 -18.24 -23.20
C ASN A 131 7.17 -17.28 -22.20
N LEU A 132 6.81 -16.08 -22.66
CA LEU A 132 6.05 -15.11 -21.85
C LEU A 132 4.64 -15.62 -21.53
N VAL A 133 3.97 -16.27 -22.50
CA VAL A 133 2.66 -16.90 -22.29
C VAL A 133 2.77 -18.01 -21.24
N ASP A 134 3.75 -18.89 -21.38
CA ASP A 134 3.98 -20.01 -20.46
C ASP A 134 4.31 -19.51 -19.05
N ALA A 135 5.11 -18.45 -18.90
CA ALA A 135 5.39 -17.84 -17.59
C ALA A 135 4.12 -17.30 -16.92
N GLN A 136 3.24 -16.64 -17.68
CA GLN A 136 1.96 -16.15 -17.15
C GLN A 136 1.02 -17.31 -16.81
N GLN A 137 0.96 -18.35 -17.66
CA GLN A 137 0.17 -19.55 -17.46
C GLN A 137 0.63 -20.31 -16.22
N ALA A 138 1.93 -20.51 -16.06
CA ALA A 138 2.54 -21.11 -14.88
C ALA A 138 2.10 -20.39 -13.61
N ARG A 139 2.26 -19.06 -13.57
CA ARG A 139 1.81 -18.23 -12.46
C ARG A 139 0.32 -18.42 -12.18
N ARG A 140 -0.52 -18.38 -13.22
CA ARG A 140 -1.98 -18.51 -13.10
C ARG A 140 -2.40 -19.89 -12.56
N ILE A 141 -1.74 -20.95 -13.02
CA ILE A 141 -1.96 -22.34 -12.60
C ILE A 141 -1.49 -22.52 -11.17
N LEU A 142 -0.28 -22.07 -10.82
CA LEU A 142 0.25 -22.11 -9.47
C LEU A 142 -0.71 -21.44 -8.47
N ASP A 143 -1.13 -20.20 -8.76
CA ASP A 143 -2.08 -19.46 -7.92
C ASP A 143 -3.42 -20.22 -7.80
N ARG A 144 -3.86 -20.91 -8.86
CA ARG A 144 -5.05 -21.78 -8.85
C ARG A 144 -4.84 -23.01 -7.96
N LEU A 145 -3.70 -23.69 -8.06
CA LEU A 145 -3.38 -24.87 -7.26
C LEU A 145 -3.39 -24.52 -5.77
N VAL A 146 -2.66 -23.48 -5.37
CA VAL A 146 -2.62 -23.00 -3.99
C VAL A 146 -4.01 -22.59 -3.53
N GLY A 147 -4.66 -21.68 -4.26
CA GLY A 147 -5.94 -21.13 -3.86
C GLY A 147 -7.03 -22.20 -3.74
N TYR A 148 -7.17 -23.08 -4.73
CA TYR A 148 -8.25 -24.07 -4.77
C TYR A 148 -8.03 -25.23 -3.79
N LYS A 149 -6.78 -25.62 -3.53
CA LYS A 149 -6.46 -26.74 -2.63
C LYS A 149 -6.31 -26.31 -1.17
N LEU A 150 -5.74 -25.13 -0.90
CA LEU A 150 -5.51 -24.65 0.46
C LEU A 150 -6.76 -23.99 1.08
N SER A 151 -7.61 -23.31 0.28
CA SER A 151 -8.81 -22.66 0.82
C SER A 151 -9.76 -23.64 1.56
N PRO A 152 -10.03 -24.87 1.05
CA PRO A 152 -10.82 -25.86 1.80
C PRO A 152 -10.23 -26.25 3.17
N LEU A 153 -8.91 -26.32 3.30
CA LEU A 153 -8.26 -26.53 4.59
C LEU A 153 -8.58 -25.35 5.52
N LEU A 154 -8.34 -24.11 5.05
CA LEU A 154 -8.64 -22.91 5.82
C LEU A 154 -10.12 -22.81 6.23
N TRP A 155 -11.04 -23.22 5.36
CA TRP A 155 -12.48 -23.21 5.67
C TRP A 155 -12.85 -24.21 6.75
N ARG A 156 -12.28 -25.41 6.69
CA ARG A 156 -12.53 -26.46 7.69
C ARG A 156 -11.88 -26.14 9.03
N LYS A 157 -10.63 -25.69 9.02
CA LYS A 157 -9.82 -25.51 10.24
C LYS A 157 -9.94 -24.11 10.84
N VAL A 158 -10.35 -23.12 10.06
CA VAL A 158 -10.49 -21.72 10.51
C VAL A 158 -11.91 -21.19 10.22
N LYS A 159 -12.13 -20.59 9.05
CA LYS A 159 -13.37 -19.90 8.69
C LYS A 159 -13.63 -19.96 7.19
N SER A 160 -14.91 -20.10 6.81
CA SER A 160 -15.32 -20.07 5.40
C SER A 160 -15.04 -18.71 4.75
N GLY A 161 -14.71 -18.73 3.45
CA GLY A 161 -14.43 -17.53 2.65
C GLY A 161 -12.99 -17.01 2.73
N LEU A 162 -12.13 -17.66 3.50
CA LEU A 162 -10.69 -17.41 3.52
C LEU A 162 -10.02 -17.91 2.24
N SER A 163 -8.89 -17.33 1.88
CA SER A 163 -8.09 -17.76 0.74
C SER A 163 -6.62 -17.51 1.01
N ALA A 164 -5.77 -18.47 0.68
CA ALA A 164 -4.33 -18.29 0.68
C ALA A 164 -3.83 -18.13 -0.75
N GLY A 165 -2.75 -17.37 -0.89
CA GLY A 165 -2.00 -17.21 -2.12
C GLY A 165 -0.55 -16.96 -1.76
N ARG A 166 0.39 -17.43 -2.58
CA ARG A 166 1.83 -17.43 -2.27
C ARG A 166 2.33 -16.05 -1.77
N VAL A 167 2.14 -15.01 -2.57
CA VAL A 167 2.60 -13.65 -2.25
C VAL A 167 1.75 -12.99 -1.15
N GLN A 168 0.46 -13.32 -1.09
CA GLN A 168 -0.47 -12.76 -0.08
C GLN A 168 -0.12 -13.23 1.32
N THR A 169 0.16 -14.53 1.47
CA THR A 169 0.56 -15.14 2.75
C THR A 169 1.81 -14.47 3.30
N VAL A 170 2.84 -14.27 2.46
CA VAL A 170 4.07 -13.59 2.85
C VAL A 170 3.84 -12.12 3.24
N ALA A 171 3.00 -11.39 2.49
CA ALA A 171 2.68 -10.01 2.84
C ALA A 171 1.96 -9.90 4.19
N VAL A 172 1.02 -10.82 4.48
CA VAL A 172 0.36 -10.90 5.80
C VAL A 172 1.37 -11.27 6.88
N ARG A 173 2.27 -12.21 6.62
CA ARG A 173 3.34 -12.63 7.55
C ARG A 173 4.22 -11.46 7.98
N LEU A 174 4.69 -10.64 7.04
CA LEU A 174 5.49 -9.45 7.36
C LEU A 174 4.75 -8.51 8.32
N ILE A 175 3.45 -8.29 8.08
CA ILE A 175 2.62 -7.43 8.94
C ILE A 175 2.42 -8.05 10.32
N VAL A 176 2.17 -9.36 10.41
CA VAL A 176 2.00 -10.08 11.68
C VAL A 176 3.30 -10.11 12.49
N GLU A 177 4.44 -10.38 11.86
CA GLU A 177 5.75 -10.34 12.51
C GLU A 177 6.07 -8.94 13.05
N ARG A 178 5.82 -7.89 12.27
CA ARG A 178 5.96 -6.49 12.74
C ARG A 178 5.05 -6.18 13.92
N GLU A 179 3.81 -6.67 13.91
CA GLU A 179 2.90 -6.45 15.04
C GLU A 179 3.41 -7.15 16.30
N ARG A 180 3.96 -8.37 16.17
CA ARG A 180 4.58 -9.09 17.29
C ARG A 180 5.82 -8.40 17.82
N GLU A 181 6.66 -7.84 16.95
CA GLU A 181 7.78 -6.98 17.35
C GLU A 181 7.28 -5.82 18.23
N ILE A 182 6.21 -5.15 17.81
CA ILE A 182 5.61 -4.03 18.56
C ILE A 182 4.99 -4.49 19.87
N GLU A 183 4.23 -5.59 19.88
CA GLU A 183 3.54 -6.13 21.06
C GLU A 183 4.53 -6.62 22.14
N ASN A 184 5.67 -7.18 21.72
CA ASN A 184 6.70 -7.71 22.63
C ASN A 184 7.74 -6.66 23.02
N PHE A 185 7.74 -5.49 22.38
CA PHE A 185 8.71 -4.44 22.66
C PHE A 185 8.45 -3.79 24.02
N LYS A 186 9.51 -3.65 24.82
CA LYS A 186 9.48 -2.97 26.12
C LYS A 186 10.21 -1.64 25.97
N PRO A 187 9.50 -0.49 26.00
CA PRO A 187 10.13 0.81 25.92
C PRO A 187 11.08 1.04 27.09
N GLU A 188 12.29 1.48 26.77
CA GLU A 188 13.30 1.88 27.74
C GLU A 188 13.36 3.40 27.79
N GLU A 189 13.34 3.97 28.99
CA GLU A 189 13.48 5.40 29.21
C GLU A 189 14.91 5.85 28.88
N PHE A 190 15.02 6.99 28.22
CA PHE A 190 16.29 7.71 28.08
C PHE A 190 16.04 9.22 28.00
N TRP A 191 17.08 9.99 28.26
CA TRP A 191 17.03 11.45 28.26
C TRP A 191 18.00 12.00 27.22
N VAL A 192 17.50 12.91 26.38
CA VAL A 192 18.34 13.70 25.47
C VAL A 192 18.56 15.06 26.13
N LEU A 193 19.82 15.38 26.41
CA LEU A 193 20.22 16.65 26.98
C LEU A 193 20.81 17.55 25.89
N ALA A 194 20.41 18.81 25.90
CA ALA A 194 20.90 19.80 24.97
C ALA A 194 20.99 21.18 25.65
N VAL A 195 21.71 22.09 25.02
CA VAL A 195 21.78 23.50 25.39
C VAL A 195 21.39 24.36 24.20
N ILE A 196 20.75 25.48 24.49
CA ILE A 196 20.47 26.54 23.52
C ILE A 196 21.50 27.64 23.71
N LEU A 197 22.27 27.89 22.66
CA LEU A 197 23.40 28.81 22.66
C LEU A 197 23.23 29.86 21.56
N SER A 198 23.89 31.00 21.70
CA SER A 198 24.10 31.95 20.61
C SER A 198 25.54 32.43 20.57
N LYS A 199 25.93 32.99 19.43
CA LYS A 199 27.14 33.81 19.35
C LYS A 199 26.95 35.08 20.19
N LYS A 200 28.01 35.55 20.85
CA LYS A 200 27.99 36.83 21.60
C LYS A 200 27.45 37.96 20.71
N ASN A 201 26.52 38.75 21.25
CA ASN A 201 25.86 39.86 20.57
C ASN A 201 25.11 39.49 19.28
N GLN A 202 24.65 38.23 19.14
CA GLN A 202 23.76 37.81 18.05
C GLN A 202 22.48 37.16 18.59
N GLU A 203 21.37 37.41 17.91
CA GLU A 203 20.07 36.85 18.26
C GLU A 203 19.86 35.41 17.78
N LEU A 204 20.62 34.97 16.77
CA LEU A 204 20.48 33.63 16.21
C LEU A 204 20.90 32.58 17.24
N ARG A 205 19.92 31.85 17.75
CA ARG A 205 20.09 30.74 18.70
C ARG A 205 20.14 29.42 17.94
N PHE A 206 20.97 28.51 18.44
CA PHE A 206 21.09 27.15 17.92
C PHE A 206 21.15 26.14 19.06
N ARG A 207 20.75 24.90 18.77
CA ARG A 207 20.68 23.81 19.75
C ARG A 207 21.91 22.91 19.61
N ALA A 208 22.54 22.58 20.73
CA ALA A 208 23.66 21.65 20.77
C ALA A 208 23.37 20.50 21.74
N GLN A 209 23.51 19.26 21.30
CA GLN A 209 23.20 18.05 22.08
C GLN A 209 24.44 17.54 22.81
N LEU A 210 24.28 17.01 24.03
CA LEU A 210 25.37 16.45 24.80
C LEU A 210 25.91 15.18 24.13
N VAL A 211 27.23 15.09 23.95
CA VAL A 211 27.90 13.95 23.30
C VAL A 211 29.10 13.41 24.08
N GLU A 212 29.54 14.08 25.13
CA GLU A 212 30.71 13.65 25.91
C GLU A 212 30.66 14.18 27.35
N GLU A 213 31.12 13.36 28.31
CA GLU A 213 31.36 13.72 29.71
C GLU A 213 32.75 13.22 30.13
N ASN A 214 33.60 14.12 30.61
CA ASN A 214 34.96 13.86 31.09
C ASN A 214 35.82 12.99 30.14
N GLY A 215 35.78 13.27 28.84
CA GLY A 215 36.55 12.52 27.83
C GLY A 215 35.87 11.23 27.35
N LYS A 216 34.72 10.85 27.91
CA LYS A 216 33.97 9.64 27.52
C LYS A 216 32.78 10.01 26.64
N PRO A 217 32.64 9.40 25.45
CA PRO A 217 31.47 9.59 24.60
C PRO A 217 30.18 9.22 25.32
N ILE A 218 29.14 10.03 25.14
CA ILE A 218 27.77 9.78 25.56
C ILE A 218 26.94 9.49 24.31
N GLY A 219 26.45 8.26 24.21
CA GLY A 219 25.47 7.84 23.24
C GLY A 219 24.05 8.30 23.60
N LYS A 220 23.16 8.24 22.61
CA LYS A 220 21.76 8.71 22.73
C LYS A 220 20.97 8.03 23.86
N LEU A 221 21.33 6.80 24.25
CA LEU A 221 20.62 5.99 25.25
C LEU A 221 21.34 5.92 26.61
N ASP A 222 22.47 6.62 26.78
CA ASP A 222 23.32 6.44 27.97
C ASP A 222 22.76 7.11 29.22
N ILE A 223 21.91 8.12 29.05
CA ILE A 223 21.26 8.85 30.15
C ILE A 223 19.90 8.22 30.40
N LYS A 224 19.85 7.23 31.29
CA LYS A 224 18.73 6.28 31.43
C LYS A 224 17.55 6.79 32.25
N ASN A 225 17.74 7.85 33.04
CA ASN A 225 16.71 8.33 33.96
C ASN A 225 16.86 9.81 34.33
N GLN A 226 15.80 10.34 34.93
CA GLN A 226 15.73 11.75 35.35
C GLN A 226 16.82 12.12 36.38
N THR A 227 17.23 11.21 37.25
CA THR A 227 18.25 11.48 38.28
C THR A 227 19.61 11.78 37.65
N GLN A 228 20.01 10.99 36.65
CA GLN A 228 21.23 11.24 35.87
C GLN A 228 21.13 12.57 35.11
N ALA A 229 20.00 12.84 34.45
CA ALA A 229 19.77 14.10 33.75
C ALA A 229 19.89 15.33 34.67
N LYS A 230 19.28 15.28 35.86
CA LYS A 230 19.36 16.34 36.88
C LYS A 230 20.78 16.52 37.43
N LYS A 231 21.54 15.43 37.58
CA LYS A 231 22.95 15.50 38.01
C LYS A 231 23.80 16.27 37.00
N ILE A 232 23.65 15.96 35.71
CA ILE A 232 24.37 16.65 34.64
C ILE A 232 23.96 18.14 34.57
N GLU A 233 22.66 18.44 34.65
CA GLU A 233 22.16 19.82 34.72
C GLU A 233 22.78 20.60 35.90
N ALA A 234 22.86 19.98 37.08
CA ALA A 234 23.47 20.60 38.26
C ALA A 234 24.99 20.84 38.08
N ASN A 235 25.69 19.94 37.38
CA ASN A 235 27.11 20.08 37.07
C ASN A 235 27.39 21.21 36.06
N LEU A 236 26.41 21.52 35.20
CA LEU A 236 26.47 22.59 34.20
C LEU A 236 25.98 23.94 34.72
N LYS A 237 25.53 24.03 35.97
CA LYS A 237 25.12 25.30 36.58
C LYS A 237 26.31 26.28 36.57
N ASN A 238 26.12 27.45 35.95
CA ASN A 238 27.14 28.48 35.71
C ASN A 238 28.32 28.02 34.82
N ALA A 239 28.13 26.99 33.99
CA ALA A 239 29.16 26.56 33.04
C ALA A 239 29.44 27.66 32.01
N LYS A 240 30.70 27.72 31.56
CA LYS A 240 31.10 28.52 30.40
C LYS A 240 31.14 27.66 29.15
N TYR A 241 30.65 28.21 28.05
CA TYR A 241 30.56 27.52 26.77
C TYR A 241 31.51 28.16 25.76
N SER A 242 32.35 27.36 25.13
CA SER A 242 33.30 27.82 24.11
C SER A 242 33.42 26.81 22.98
N VAL A 243 33.70 27.29 21.78
CA VAL A 243 33.81 26.46 20.58
C VAL A 243 35.11 25.66 20.63
N LEU A 244 35.00 24.34 20.68
CA LEU A 244 36.14 23.41 20.70
C LEU A 244 36.67 23.14 19.29
N SER A 245 35.77 22.89 18.34
CA SER A 245 36.09 22.69 16.93
C SER A 245 34.91 23.07 16.03
N VAL A 246 35.24 23.44 14.79
CA VAL A 246 34.29 23.70 13.72
C VAL A 246 34.82 22.99 12.48
N GLU A 247 34.05 22.03 11.98
CA GLU A 247 34.39 21.27 10.77
C GLU A 247 33.37 21.59 9.69
N LYS A 248 33.89 22.03 8.53
CA LYS A 248 33.09 22.28 7.33
C LYS A 248 33.34 21.16 6.33
N THR A 249 32.29 20.46 5.92
CA THR A 249 32.38 19.41 4.92
C THR A 249 31.31 19.59 3.85
N ASP A 250 31.66 19.26 2.61
CA ASP A 250 30.70 19.25 1.52
C ASP A 250 30.06 17.86 1.44
N GLN A 251 28.74 17.80 1.60
CA GLN A 251 27.95 16.60 1.37
C GLN A 251 27.28 16.68 -0.01
N ILE A 252 27.62 15.72 -0.87
CA ILE A 252 27.01 15.57 -2.18
C ILE A 252 25.74 14.72 -2.05
N ARG A 253 24.60 15.26 -2.48
CA ARG A 253 23.36 14.50 -2.66
C ARG A 253 23.12 14.28 -4.15
N ARG A 254 22.95 13.01 -4.53
CA ARG A 254 22.71 12.61 -5.91
C ARG A 254 21.21 12.54 -6.22
N PRO A 255 20.78 12.88 -7.45
CA PRO A 255 19.41 12.72 -7.86
C PRO A 255 19.03 11.24 -7.91
N SER A 256 17.87 10.92 -7.37
CA SER A 256 17.33 9.57 -7.42
C SER A 256 16.88 9.21 -8.85
N ALA A 257 16.95 7.92 -9.18
CA ALA A 257 16.62 7.40 -10.51
C ALA A 257 15.16 7.69 -10.94
N PRO A 258 14.85 7.74 -12.26
CA PRO A 258 13.48 7.77 -12.77
C PRO A 258 12.58 6.71 -12.13
N PHE A 259 11.27 6.94 -12.16
CA PHE A 259 10.34 6.03 -11.49
C PHE A 259 10.30 4.64 -12.13
N THR A 260 10.43 3.64 -11.28
CA THR A 260 9.88 2.30 -11.47
C THR A 260 8.46 2.25 -10.89
N THR A 261 7.76 1.12 -11.05
CA THR A 261 6.43 0.94 -10.44
C THR A 261 6.44 1.02 -8.92
N SER A 262 7.41 0.37 -8.27
CA SER A 262 7.56 0.37 -6.81
C SER A 262 7.81 1.79 -6.29
N THR A 263 8.78 2.49 -6.88
CA THR A 263 9.14 3.86 -6.46
C THR A 263 8.04 4.87 -6.73
N LEU A 264 7.28 4.75 -7.83
CA LEU A 264 6.10 5.57 -8.08
C LEU A 264 5.01 5.33 -7.02
N GLN A 265 4.72 4.07 -6.69
CA GLN A 265 3.74 3.71 -5.68
C GLN A 265 4.11 4.25 -4.31
N MET A 266 5.38 4.14 -3.92
CA MET A 266 5.90 4.67 -2.66
C MET A 266 5.77 6.20 -2.59
N GLU A 267 6.27 6.92 -3.61
CA GLU A 267 6.27 8.38 -3.61
C GLU A 267 4.87 8.97 -3.76
N ALA A 268 3.97 8.33 -4.52
CA ALA A 268 2.57 8.73 -4.58
C ALA A 268 1.87 8.55 -3.22
N SER A 269 2.17 7.49 -2.49
CA SER A 269 1.64 7.28 -1.14
C SER A 269 2.14 8.36 -0.17
N ARG A 270 3.44 8.66 -0.19
CA ARG A 270 4.08 9.66 0.67
C ARG A 270 3.65 11.09 0.36
N LYS A 271 3.80 11.53 -0.89
CA LYS A 271 3.63 12.93 -1.30
C LYS A 271 2.21 13.29 -1.72
N LEU A 272 1.45 12.35 -2.28
CA LEU A 272 0.08 12.60 -2.75
C LEU A 272 -0.97 12.01 -1.82
N GLY A 273 -0.60 11.14 -0.88
CA GLY A 273 -1.52 10.53 0.08
C GLY A 273 -2.53 9.58 -0.54
N ILE A 274 -2.31 9.11 -1.78
CA ILE A 274 -3.19 8.20 -2.50
C ILE A 274 -2.73 6.75 -2.35
N SER A 275 -3.67 5.79 -2.39
CA SER A 275 -3.33 4.38 -2.23
C SER A 275 -2.65 3.81 -3.48
N VAL A 276 -1.93 2.70 -3.32
CA VAL A 276 -1.22 2.04 -4.45
C VAL A 276 -2.18 1.63 -5.57
N LYS A 277 -3.41 1.24 -5.21
CA LYS A 277 -4.49 0.92 -6.16
C LYS A 277 -4.93 2.15 -6.95
N GLN A 278 -5.05 3.30 -6.29
CA GLN A 278 -5.38 4.56 -6.95
C GLN A 278 -4.24 5.04 -7.84
N THR A 279 -2.99 4.94 -7.37
CA THR A 279 -1.80 5.26 -8.16
C THR A 279 -1.78 4.49 -9.47
N MET A 280 -1.95 3.17 -9.43
CA MET A 280 -1.95 2.34 -10.64
C MET A 280 -3.13 2.64 -11.56
N MET A 281 -4.32 2.91 -11.01
CA MET A 281 -5.48 3.31 -11.82
C MET A 281 -5.24 4.63 -12.56
N LEU A 282 -4.67 5.63 -11.88
CA LEU A 282 -4.37 6.93 -12.50
C LEU A 282 -3.23 6.82 -13.52
N ALA A 283 -2.17 6.08 -13.20
CA ALA A 283 -1.06 5.83 -14.11
C ALA A 283 -1.53 5.09 -15.38
N GLN A 284 -2.43 4.10 -15.24
CA GLN A 284 -3.01 3.43 -16.40
C GLN A 284 -3.76 4.40 -17.32
N LYS A 285 -4.59 5.29 -16.76
CA LYS A 285 -5.29 6.30 -17.57
C LYS A 285 -4.32 7.25 -18.29
N LEU A 286 -3.28 7.71 -17.59
CA LEU A 286 -2.25 8.55 -18.20
C LEU A 286 -1.53 7.83 -19.34
N TYR A 287 -1.20 6.55 -19.17
CA TYR A 287 -0.57 5.73 -20.21
C TYR A 287 -1.50 5.51 -21.41
N GLU A 288 -2.76 5.13 -21.18
CA GLU A 288 -3.76 4.91 -22.24
C GLU A 288 -4.09 6.20 -23.02
N ALA A 289 -3.95 7.35 -22.38
CA ALA A 289 -4.05 8.67 -23.00
C ALA A 289 -2.74 9.14 -23.68
N GLY A 290 -1.69 8.31 -23.69
CA GLY A 290 -0.39 8.59 -24.30
C GLY A 290 0.41 9.69 -23.59
N LYS A 291 0.21 9.89 -22.28
CA LYS A 291 0.87 10.94 -21.48
C LYS A 291 2.14 10.47 -20.81
N ILE A 292 2.19 9.21 -20.39
CA ILE A 292 3.37 8.59 -19.78
C ILE A 292 3.72 7.29 -20.49
N THR A 293 4.93 6.79 -20.26
CA THR A 293 5.34 5.42 -20.60
C THR A 293 4.63 4.39 -19.73
N TYR A 294 4.78 3.12 -20.10
CA TYR A 294 4.14 2.00 -19.44
C TYR A 294 4.49 1.94 -17.94
N MET A 295 3.46 1.88 -17.11
CA MET A 295 3.56 2.06 -15.66
C MET A 295 3.90 0.79 -14.86
N ARG A 296 4.06 -0.36 -15.53
CA ARG A 296 4.47 -1.64 -14.92
C ARG A 296 5.88 -1.98 -15.41
N THR A 297 6.86 -1.40 -14.74
CA THR A 297 8.27 -1.48 -15.10
C THR A 297 9.14 -1.49 -13.85
N ASP A 298 10.16 -2.31 -13.88
CA ASP A 298 11.27 -2.36 -12.92
C ASP A 298 12.53 -1.64 -13.44
N SER A 299 12.48 -1.14 -14.68
CA SER A 299 13.57 -0.41 -15.32
C SER A 299 13.62 1.05 -14.91
N THR A 300 14.84 1.55 -14.67
CA THR A 300 15.13 2.97 -14.48
C THR A 300 15.69 3.63 -15.74
N ASN A 301 15.76 2.89 -16.85
CA ASN A 301 16.36 3.33 -18.10
C ASN A 301 15.54 4.45 -18.77
N LEU A 302 16.22 5.38 -19.43
CA LEU A 302 15.61 6.40 -20.29
C LEU A 302 16.19 6.27 -21.69
N SER A 303 15.33 6.31 -22.71
CA SER A 303 15.76 6.35 -24.10
C SER A 303 16.59 7.60 -24.39
N SER A 304 17.50 7.53 -25.37
CA SER A 304 18.29 8.68 -25.81
C SER A 304 17.42 9.86 -26.22
N GLN A 305 16.25 9.60 -26.81
CA GLN A 305 15.27 10.64 -27.17
C GLN A 305 14.70 11.32 -25.94
N ALA A 306 14.33 10.55 -24.90
CA ALA A 306 13.82 11.09 -23.64
C ALA A 306 14.89 11.91 -22.89
N ILE A 307 16.13 11.44 -22.84
CA ILE A 307 17.25 12.17 -22.24
C ILE A 307 17.46 13.51 -22.96
N LEU A 308 17.50 13.52 -24.30
CA LEU A 308 17.65 14.74 -25.09
C LEU A 308 16.49 15.72 -24.86
N ALA A 309 15.26 15.22 -24.76
CA ALA A 309 14.09 16.05 -24.49
C ALA A 309 14.11 16.66 -23.07
N ALA A 310 14.45 15.86 -22.06
CA ALA A 310 14.60 16.34 -20.67
C ALA A 310 15.68 17.41 -20.57
N ARG A 311 16.84 17.21 -21.23
CA ARG A 311 17.93 18.20 -21.27
C ARG A 311 17.51 19.55 -21.84
N LYS A 312 16.72 19.55 -22.92
CA LYS A 312 16.19 20.80 -23.52
C LYS A 312 15.30 21.55 -22.54
N VAL A 313 14.42 20.83 -21.83
CA VAL A 313 13.57 21.42 -20.78
C VAL A 313 14.42 21.96 -19.63
N ILE A 314 15.44 21.24 -19.21
CA ILE A 314 16.34 21.66 -18.14
C ILE A 314 17.05 22.96 -18.48
N GLU A 315 17.63 23.04 -19.67
CA GLU A 315 18.31 24.25 -20.15
C GLU A 315 17.36 25.44 -20.25
N ARG A 316 16.15 25.22 -20.80
CA ARG A 316 15.13 26.26 -20.98
C ARG A 316 14.58 26.78 -19.66
N GLU A 317 14.25 25.91 -18.71
CA GLU A 317 13.51 26.29 -17.49
C GLU A 317 14.41 26.57 -16.29
N PHE A 318 15.59 25.96 -16.21
CA PHE A 318 16.48 26.11 -15.04
C PHE A 318 17.82 26.76 -15.40
N GLY A 319 18.24 26.70 -16.67
CA GLY A 319 19.46 27.32 -17.18
C GLY A 319 20.66 26.36 -17.20
N LYS A 320 21.73 26.79 -17.89
CA LYS A 320 22.92 25.95 -18.18
C LYS A 320 23.61 25.38 -16.94
N LYS A 321 23.56 26.07 -15.79
CA LYS A 321 24.15 25.57 -14.52
C LYS A 321 23.48 24.29 -13.99
N TYR A 322 22.25 24.01 -14.40
CA TYR A 322 21.53 22.78 -14.04
C TYR A 322 21.55 21.73 -15.15
N LEU A 323 22.28 21.94 -16.24
CA LEU A 323 22.40 20.99 -17.34
C LEU A 323 23.76 20.28 -17.25
N PRO A 324 23.80 18.99 -16.87
CA PRO A 324 25.05 18.23 -16.86
C PRO A 324 25.64 18.13 -18.29
N LEU A 325 26.95 17.92 -18.41
CA LEU A 325 27.61 17.80 -19.72
C LEU A 325 27.02 16.64 -20.55
N ALA A 326 26.79 15.49 -19.92
CA ALA A 326 26.15 14.32 -20.52
C ALA A 326 24.84 13.97 -19.81
N GLY A 327 23.95 13.24 -20.50
CA GLY A 327 22.75 12.69 -19.86
C GLY A 327 23.11 11.66 -18.80
N GLN A 328 22.40 11.68 -17.67
CA GLN A 328 22.64 10.72 -16.59
C GLN A 328 21.98 9.38 -16.92
N LYS A 329 22.72 8.30 -16.70
CA LYS A 329 22.23 6.93 -16.85
C LYS A 329 22.15 6.27 -15.48
N TYR A 330 21.10 5.50 -15.28
CA TYR A 330 20.87 4.74 -14.05
C TYR A 330 20.90 3.26 -14.37
N GLN A 331 21.56 2.50 -13.49
CA GLN A 331 21.59 1.05 -13.59
C GLN A 331 20.28 0.48 -13.03
N THR A 332 19.62 -0.38 -13.80
CA THR A 332 18.49 -1.15 -13.31
C THR A 332 19.00 -2.24 -12.36
N LYS A 333 18.44 -2.30 -11.15
CA LYS A 333 18.87 -3.26 -10.11
C LYS A 333 18.18 -4.62 -10.22
N ALA A 334 17.02 -4.69 -10.87
CA ALA A 334 16.25 -5.92 -10.98
C ALA A 334 16.95 -6.94 -11.89
N LYS A 335 17.16 -8.15 -11.36
CA LYS A 335 17.95 -9.24 -11.96
C LYS A 335 17.45 -9.69 -13.34
N HIS A 336 16.14 -9.65 -13.55
CA HIS A 336 15.45 -10.10 -14.77
C HIS A 336 14.79 -8.94 -15.54
N ALA A 337 15.13 -7.69 -15.23
CA ALA A 337 14.56 -6.55 -15.94
C ALA A 337 14.99 -6.59 -17.40
N GLN A 338 14.02 -6.68 -18.32
CA GLN A 338 14.31 -6.55 -19.73
C GLN A 338 14.78 -5.11 -20.00
N GLU A 339 16.02 -4.93 -20.46
CA GLU A 339 16.60 -3.62 -20.78
C GLU A 339 15.80 -2.84 -21.86
N ALA A 340 14.92 -3.54 -22.58
CA ALA A 340 13.97 -2.97 -23.54
C ALA A 340 12.84 -2.16 -22.87
N HIS A 341 12.65 -2.27 -21.56
CA HIS A 341 11.66 -1.49 -20.81
C HIS A 341 12.25 -0.15 -20.39
N GLU A 342 11.42 0.88 -20.44
CA GLU A 342 11.78 2.23 -20.01
C GLU A 342 11.18 2.51 -18.64
N ALA A 343 11.76 3.47 -17.92
CA ALA A 343 11.19 4.01 -16.70
C ALA A 343 9.83 4.67 -16.95
N ILE A 344 9.07 4.88 -15.89
CA ILE A 344 7.84 5.66 -15.90
C ILE A 344 8.21 7.15 -16.02
N ARG A 345 7.95 7.72 -17.19
CA ARG A 345 8.27 9.10 -17.53
C ARG A 345 7.19 9.72 -18.43
N PRO A 346 7.15 11.06 -18.58
CA PRO A 346 6.33 11.70 -19.60
C PRO A 346 6.70 11.26 -21.02
N THR A 347 5.71 11.14 -21.91
CA THR A 347 5.93 10.98 -23.36
C THR A 347 6.39 12.28 -24.02
N HIS A 348 5.92 13.41 -23.48
CA HIS A 348 6.26 14.75 -23.92
C HIS A 348 6.56 15.62 -22.70
N PHE A 349 7.77 16.19 -22.61
CA PHE A 349 8.18 16.99 -21.45
C PHE A 349 7.68 18.44 -21.48
N ASP A 350 7.31 18.94 -22.66
CA ASP A 350 6.86 20.34 -22.84
C ASP A 350 5.44 20.60 -22.31
N ASN A 351 4.64 19.56 -22.08
CA ASN A 351 3.30 19.69 -21.53
C ASN A 351 3.30 19.40 -20.03
N ARG A 352 3.41 20.45 -19.21
CA ARG A 352 3.50 20.31 -17.75
C ARG A 352 2.20 19.87 -17.08
N GLU A 353 1.04 20.13 -17.70
CA GLU A 353 -0.24 19.75 -17.11
C GLU A 353 -0.56 18.25 -17.29
N GLY A 354 -0.19 17.68 -18.43
CA GLY A 354 -0.41 16.26 -18.77
C GLY A 354 -1.88 15.87 -18.98
N SER A 355 -2.77 16.18 -18.03
CA SER A 355 -4.21 15.87 -18.01
C SER A 355 -5.05 17.03 -17.45
N ASN A 356 -6.33 17.06 -17.83
CA ASN A 356 -7.34 17.98 -17.31
C ASN A 356 -8.00 17.45 -16.02
N ASP A 357 -7.88 16.16 -15.69
CA ASP A 357 -8.32 15.64 -14.38
C ASP A 357 -7.28 16.02 -13.31
N PRO A 358 -7.66 16.73 -12.23
CA PRO A 358 -6.71 17.21 -11.22
C PRO A 358 -5.89 16.10 -10.55
N ARG A 359 -6.46 14.90 -10.36
CA ARG A 359 -5.74 13.77 -9.73
C ARG A 359 -4.73 13.15 -10.69
N GLU A 360 -5.10 13.02 -11.95
CA GLU A 360 -4.16 12.59 -13.00
C GLU A 360 -3.02 13.60 -13.15
N ARG A 361 -3.33 14.91 -13.13
CA ARG A 361 -2.35 15.99 -13.18
C ARG A 361 -1.36 15.95 -12.01
N ARG A 362 -1.82 15.71 -10.77
CA ARG A 362 -0.92 15.58 -9.61
C ARG A 362 0.04 14.39 -9.74
N LEU A 363 -0.45 13.25 -10.23
CA LEU A 363 0.42 12.08 -10.45
C LEU A 363 1.39 12.32 -11.62
N TYR A 364 0.92 12.97 -12.70
CA TYR A 364 1.76 13.34 -13.84
C TYR A 364 2.87 14.32 -13.45
N ASP A 365 2.55 15.38 -12.68
CA ASP A 365 3.53 16.34 -12.17
C ASP A 365 4.59 15.65 -11.30
N LEU A 366 4.18 14.69 -10.45
CA LEU A 366 5.12 13.88 -9.68
C LEU A 366 6.10 13.13 -10.60
N ILE A 367 5.57 12.44 -11.63
CA ILE A 367 6.36 11.69 -12.62
C ILE A 367 7.30 12.61 -13.41
N TRP A 368 6.80 13.77 -13.85
CA TRP A 368 7.57 14.78 -14.57
C TRP A 368 8.73 15.29 -13.72
N LYS A 369 8.46 15.74 -12.48
CA LYS A 369 9.48 16.29 -11.57
C LYS A 369 10.58 15.29 -11.30
N ARG A 370 10.22 14.03 -11.04
CA ARG A 370 11.19 12.95 -10.81
C ARG A 370 12.06 12.69 -12.03
N THR A 371 11.47 12.69 -13.22
CA THR A 371 12.23 12.44 -14.46
C THR A 371 13.19 13.59 -14.76
N ILE A 372 12.74 14.85 -14.64
CA ILE A 372 13.60 16.02 -14.85
C ILE A 372 14.73 16.07 -13.82
N ALA A 373 14.42 15.91 -12.53
CA ALA A 373 15.42 15.90 -11.47
C ALA A 373 16.48 14.82 -11.66
N SER A 374 16.12 13.64 -12.18
CA SER A 374 17.09 12.57 -12.48
C SER A 374 18.11 12.94 -13.56
N GLN A 375 17.88 14.01 -14.32
CA GLN A 375 18.79 14.48 -15.38
C GLN A 375 19.49 15.80 -14.99
N MET A 376 19.28 16.30 -13.78
CA MET A 376 19.91 17.51 -13.22
C MET A 376 21.15 17.16 -12.38
N PRO A 377 22.11 18.08 -12.17
CA PRO A 377 23.31 17.81 -11.39
C PRO A 377 23.01 17.55 -9.91
N ASP A 378 24.01 16.97 -9.24
CA ASP A 378 24.01 16.75 -7.80
C ASP A 378 23.76 18.07 -7.03
N ALA A 379 23.13 17.95 -5.87
CA ALA A 379 23.07 19.04 -4.91
C ALA A 379 24.30 18.98 -4.00
N ILE A 380 24.84 20.15 -3.67
CA ILE A 380 26.01 20.30 -2.80
C ILE A 380 25.54 21.04 -1.55
N LEU A 381 25.68 20.38 -0.41
CA LEU A 381 25.33 20.91 0.89
C LEU A 381 26.60 21.16 1.69
N GLU A 382 26.69 22.32 2.34
CA GLU A 382 27.70 22.54 3.37
C GLU A 382 27.15 22.05 4.71
N ILE A 383 27.84 21.08 5.28
CA ILE A 383 27.60 20.59 6.63
C ILE A 383 28.60 21.25 7.57
N LEU A 384 28.07 21.84 8.63
CA LEU A 384 28.84 22.44 9.71
C LEU A 384 28.68 21.59 10.97
N ASP A 385 29.71 20.83 11.34
CA ASP A 385 29.75 20.09 12.59
C ASP A 385 30.54 20.92 13.63
N VAL A 386 29.87 21.32 14.71
CA VAL A 386 30.44 22.17 15.77
C VAL A 386 30.49 21.40 17.07
N ARG A 387 31.67 21.31 17.68
CA ARG A 387 31.85 20.80 19.05
C ARG A 387 32.07 21.96 20.01
N ILE A 388 31.42 21.90 21.16
CA ILE A 388 31.34 23.00 22.13
C ILE A 388 31.75 22.45 23.49
N ALA A 389 32.84 22.96 24.02
CA ALA A 389 33.29 22.65 25.36
C ALA A 389 32.43 23.42 26.37
N ALA A 390 31.88 22.70 27.34
CA ALA A 390 31.21 23.27 28.50
C ALA A 390 32.00 22.93 29.76
N SER A 391 32.51 23.97 30.44
CA SER A 391 33.29 23.82 31.67
C SER A 391 32.44 24.25 32.87
N GLY A 392 31.88 23.27 33.59
CA GLY A 392 31.18 23.45 34.85
C GLY A 392 31.99 22.86 36.01
N LYS A 393 31.32 22.12 36.90
CA LYS A 393 32.02 21.27 37.90
C LYS A 393 32.80 20.13 37.25
N GLU A 394 32.30 19.66 36.12
CA GLU A 394 32.88 18.61 35.29
C GLU A 394 32.99 19.11 33.85
N LYS A 395 33.73 18.39 33.00
CA LYS A 395 33.95 18.75 31.60
C LYS A 395 32.93 18.03 30.72
N PHE A 396 32.22 18.78 29.88
CA PHE A 396 31.27 18.23 28.92
C PHE A 396 31.55 18.74 27.51
N VAL A 397 31.15 17.96 26.51
CA VAL A 397 31.14 18.41 25.11
C VAL A 397 29.75 18.26 24.52
N PHE A 398 29.28 19.34 23.91
CA PHE A 398 28.04 19.37 23.13
C PHE A 398 28.37 19.42 21.64
N ALA A 399 27.51 18.85 20.80
CA ALA A 399 27.61 18.88 19.36
C ALA A 399 26.37 19.51 18.74
N ALA A 400 26.57 20.39 17.77
CA ALA A 400 25.53 20.94 16.91
C ALA A 400 25.92 20.66 15.45
N ARG A 401 24.91 20.38 14.61
CA ARG A 401 25.11 20.14 13.19
C ARG A 401 24.21 21.05 12.39
N GLY A 402 24.81 21.93 11.59
CA GLY A 402 24.14 22.82 10.67
C GLY A 402 24.21 22.29 9.25
N GLU A 403 23.18 22.56 8.45
CA GLU A 403 23.13 22.23 7.03
C GLU A 403 22.73 23.49 6.25
N SER A 404 23.44 23.78 5.17
CA SER A 404 23.07 24.85 4.23
C SER A 404 23.33 24.44 2.79
N ILE A 405 22.52 24.95 1.86
CA ILE A 405 22.62 24.60 0.43
C ILE A 405 23.67 25.50 -0.25
N LYS A 406 24.80 24.92 -0.69
CA LYS A 406 25.76 25.61 -1.59
C LYS A 406 25.27 25.62 -3.03
N PHE A 407 24.71 24.50 -3.46
CA PHE A 407 24.10 24.36 -4.78
C PHE A 407 22.90 23.41 -4.69
N ASP A 408 21.72 23.90 -5.07
CA ASP A 408 20.46 23.16 -4.96
C ASP A 408 20.32 22.04 -5.99
N GLY A 409 21.04 22.09 -7.12
CA GLY A 409 21.04 21.00 -8.12
C GLY A 409 19.64 20.49 -8.44
N PHE A 410 19.45 19.17 -8.36
CA PHE A 410 18.15 18.52 -8.56
C PHE A 410 17.10 18.81 -7.46
N ILE A 411 17.51 19.19 -6.24
CA ILE A 411 16.62 19.47 -5.10
C ILE A 411 15.65 20.62 -5.45
N LYS A 412 16.08 21.53 -6.33
CA LYS A 412 15.24 22.60 -6.88
C LYS A 412 13.93 22.10 -7.48
N VAL A 413 13.92 20.89 -8.03
CA VAL A 413 12.76 20.30 -8.71
C VAL A 413 12.12 19.21 -7.86
N TYR A 414 12.93 18.36 -7.23
CA TYR A 414 12.42 17.17 -6.57
C TYR A 414 13.37 16.62 -5.49
N THR A 415 12.78 16.21 -4.37
CA THR A 415 13.40 15.39 -3.32
C THR A 415 12.48 14.21 -2.96
N GLU A 416 13.04 13.05 -2.61
CA GLU A 416 12.23 11.91 -2.14
C GLU A 416 11.53 12.22 -0.82
N GLY A 417 10.29 11.75 -0.67
CA GLY A 417 9.65 11.71 0.63
C GLY A 417 10.37 10.72 1.55
N ARG A 418 10.50 11.06 2.82
CA ARG A 418 10.91 10.12 3.87
C ARG A 418 9.68 9.62 4.62
N ASP A 419 9.68 8.34 4.99
CA ASP A 419 8.60 7.74 5.80
C ASP A 419 8.71 8.13 7.29
N GLU A 420 9.84 8.70 7.68
CA GLU A 420 10.18 9.12 9.05
C GLU A 420 10.38 10.64 9.12
N GLU A 421 10.54 11.15 10.35
CA GLU A 421 10.56 12.57 10.75
C GLU A 421 11.14 13.52 9.68
N PRO A 422 10.63 14.77 9.59
CA PRO A 422 11.25 15.77 8.73
C PRO A 422 12.77 15.76 8.95
N GLU A 423 13.54 15.97 7.88
CA GLU A 423 14.96 16.31 8.04
C GLU A 423 15.10 17.24 9.23
N SER A 424 16.05 16.93 10.13
CA SER A 424 16.46 17.85 11.19
C SER A 424 16.43 19.24 10.58
N ALA A 425 15.42 20.02 10.96
CA ALA A 425 15.11 21.27 10.28
C ALA A 425 16.43 22.02 10.18
N GLU A 426 16.77 22.55 8.99
CA GLU A 426 18.04 23.25 8.72
C GLU A 426 18.37 24.16 9.92
N GLU A 427 19.14 23.64 10.87
CA GLU A 427 19.43 24.38 12.09
C GLU A 427 20.51 25.35 11.66
N LYS A 428 20.10 26.59 11.43
CA LYS A 428 21.02 27.66 11.05
C LYS A 428 21.93 27.92 12.23
N ILE A 429 23.17 27.49 12.10
CA ILE A 429 24.24 27.80 13.04
C ILE A 429 24.96 29.06 12.51
N PRO A 430 25.20 30.09 13.34
CA PRO A 430 26.01 31.24 12.93
C PRO A 430 27.44 30.80 12.58
N GLU A 431 28.18 31.65 11.86
CA GLU A 431 29.61 31.38 11.66
C GLU A 431 30.37 31.48 12.99
N LEU A 432 31.00 30.38 13.38
CA LEU A 432 31.75 30.23 14.62
C LEU A 432 33.24 29.98 14.34
N LYS A 433 34.10 30.40 15.27
CA LYS A 433 35.54 30.14 15.24
C LYS A 433 35.97 29.33 16.46
N LYS A 434 37.00 28.49 16.30
CA LYS A 434 37.60 27.77 17.42
C LYS A 434 38.06 28.75 18.50
N GLY A 435 37.73 28.43 19.76
CA GLY A 435 38.04 29.25 20.93
C GLY A 435 37.05 30.37 21.21
N GLU A 436 36.02 30.55 20.38
CA GLU A 436 35.01 31.59 20.57
C GLU A 436 34.06 31.27 21.73
N ASP A 437 33.79 32.26 22.58
CA ASP A 437 32.81 32.13 23.67
C ASP A 437 31.37 32.23 23.15
N LEU A 438 30.46 31.48 23.79
CA LEU A 438 29.04 31.45 23.46
C LEU A 438 28.18 31.89 24.64
N ASP A 439 27.06 32.56 24.34
CA ASP A 439 26.06 32.93 25.33
C ASP A 439 25.10 31.75 25.56
N PHE A 440 24.95 31.36 26.83
CA PHE A 440 24.01 30.33 27.25
C PHE A 440 22.62 30.92 27.49
N HIS A 441 21.59 30.32 26.90
CA HIS A 441 20.20 30.75 27.06
C HIS A 441 19.36 29.77 27.86
N GLN A 442 19.48 28.48 27.55
CA GLN A 442 18.61 27.46 28.11
C GLN A 442 19.25 26.07 28.13
N PHE A 443 18.96 25.31 29.18
CA PHE A 443 19.20 23.87 29.23
C PHE A 443 17.91 23.13 28.84
N ASP A 444 17.98 22.28 27.82
CA ASP A 444 16.87 21.46 27.32
C ASP A 444 17.09 20.01 27.75
N LYS A 445 16.08 19.43 28.38
CA LYS A 445 16.06 18.04 28.84
C LYS A 445 14.79 17.38 28.36
N THR A 446 14.92 16.57 27.33
CA THR A 446 13.79 15.87 26.73
C THR A 446 13.79 14.41 27.20
N GLN A 447 12.76 14.04 27.96
CA GLN A 447 12.50 12.63 28.25
C GLN A 447 12.00 11.94 26.98
N LYS A 448 12.59 10.79 26.65
CA LYS A 448 12.21 9.95 25.52
C LYS A 448 12.12 8.49 25.94
N TYR A 449 11.48 7.72 25.08
CA TYR A 449 11.42 6.27 25.21
C TYR A 449 11.89 5.65 23.90
N THR A 450 12.55 4.51 23.98
CA THR A 450 12.81 3.72 22.78
C THR A 450 11.48 3.33 22.15
N GLU A 451 11.44 3.26 20.82
CA GLU A 451 10.23 2.89 20.08
C GLU A 451 10.50 1.62 19.27
N PRO A 452 9.51 0.73 19.12
CA PRO A 452 9.63 -0.39 18.21
C PRO A 452 9.66 0.09 16.76
N SER A 453 10.07 -0.81 15.85
CA SER A 453 9.87 -0.61 14.42
C SER A 453 8.43 -0.22 14.11
N LYS A 454 8.25 0.86 13.34
CA LYS A 454 6.92 1.37 12.99
C LYS A 454 6.13 0.35 12.16
N ARG A 455 4.80 0.36 12.29
CA ARG A 455 3.92 -0.44 11.42
C ARG A 455 4.15 -0.12 9.95
N TYR A 456 3.98 -1.13 9.09
CA TYR A 456 4.08 -0.93 7.66
C TYR A 456 2.95 -0.03 7.15
N THR A 457 3.31 0.91 6.29
CA THR A 457 2.43 1.57 5.32
C THR A 457 2.41 0.77 4.02
N GLU A 458 1.53 1.11 3.07
CA GLU A 458 1.59 0.51 1.72
C GLU A 458 2.98 0.71 1.08
N ALA A 459 3.58 1.90 1.22
CA ALA A 459 4.90 2.21 0.68
C ALA A 459 6.02 1.36 1.31
N THR A 460 6.08 1.31 2.65
CA THR A 460 7.14 0.56 3.35
C THR A 460 6.98 -0.95 3.21
N LEU A 461 5.76 -1.45 3.05
CA LEU A 461 5.52 -2.87 2.76
C LEU A 461 5.98 -3.24 1.34
N ILE A 462 5.68 -2.41 0.34
CA ILE A 462 6.21 -2.60 -1.03
C ILE A 462 7.72 -2.59 -1.03
N LYS A 463 8.35 -1.60 -0.36
CA LYS A 463 9.80 -1.53 -0.22
C LYS A 463 10.37 -2.81 0.36
N LYS A 464 9.73 -3.35 1.41
CA LYS A 464 10.17 -4.60 2.04
C LYS A 464 10.01 -5.81 1.13
N LEU A 465 8.89 -5.92 0.41
CA LEU A 465 8.66 -6.98 -0.58
C LEU A 465 9.68 -6.91 -1.73
N GLU A 466 9.96 -5.73 -2.25
CA GLU A 466 10.97 -5.50 -3.30
C GLU A 466 12.38 -5.88 -2.82
N THR A 467 12.77 -5.48 -1.60
CA THR A 467 14.06 -5.89 -1.00
C THR A 467 14.19 -7.39 -0.79
N LEU A 468 13.06 -8.08 -0.55
CA LEU A 468 13.03 -9.53 -0.44
C LEU A 468 12.86 -10.22 -1.80
N GLU A 469 12.80 -9.48 -2.91
CA GLU A 469 12.56 -9.98 -4.27
C GLU A 469 11.20 -10.69 -4.45
N ILE A 470 10.23 -10.34 -3.61
CA ILE A 470 8.90 -10.95 -3.57
C ILE A 470 7.89 -10.08 -4.31
N GLY A 471 7.23 -10.69 -5.30
CA GLY A 471 6.31 -10.01 -6.19
C GLY A 471 7.03 -9.26 -7.31
N ARG A 472 6.25 -8.64 -8.18
CA ARG A 472 6.68 -7.91 -9.38
C ARG A 472 5.82 -6.66 -9.56
N PRO A 473 6.19 -5.70 -10.44
CA PRO A 473 5.40 -4.51 -10.75
C PRO A 473 3.89 -4.74 -10.95
N SER A 474 3.52 -5.85 -11.58
CA SER A 474 2.12 -6.23 -11.83
C SER A 474 1.38 -6.75 -10.59
N THR A 475 2.06 -7.04 -9.48
CA THR A 475 1.50 -7.80 -8.36
C THR A 475 1.44 -7.00 -7.06
N TYR A 476 2.21 -5.92 -6.90
CA TYR A 476 2.22 -5.12 -5.66
C TYR A 476 0.84 -4.61 -5.28
N ALA A 477 0.19 -3.82 -6.15
CA ALA A 477 -1.12 -3.25 -5.87
C ALA A 477 -2.24 -4.33 -5.70
N PRO A 478 -2.32 -5.38 -6.54
CA PRO A 478 -3.25 -6.48 -6.31
C PRO A 478 -3.06 -7.20 -4.97
N THR A 479 -1.81 -7.44 -4.54
CA THR A 479 -1.51 -8.03 -3.23
C THR A 479 -2.05 -7.15 -2.11
N MET A 480 -1.74 -5.84 -2.12
CA MET A 480 -2.23 -4.90 -1.09
C MET A 480 -3.75 -4.86 -1.01
N SER A 481 -4.45 -4.84 -2.16
CA SER A 481 -5.92 -4.89 -2.18
C SER A 481 -6.42 -6.21 -1.62
N THR A 482 -5.82 -7.34 -2.02
CA THR A 482 -6.36 -8.66 -1.66
C THR A 482 -6.24 -8.95 -0.17
N ILE A 483 -5.11 -8.65 0.47
CA ILE A 483 -4.94 -8.90 1.91
C ILE A 483 -5.95 -8.09 2.76
N GLN A 484 -6.32 -6.90 2.29
CA GLN A 484 -7.36 -6.06 2.90
C GLN A 484 -8.77 -6.58 2.61
N ASP A 485 -9.08 -6.88 1.34
CA ASP A 485 -10.41 -7.35 0.90
C ASP A 485 -10.79 -8.70 1.55
N ARG A 486 -9.78 -9.51 1.91
CA ARG A 486 -9.95 -10.78 2.64
C ARG A 486 -10.08 -10.62 4.15
N GLY A 487 -9.85 -9.42 4.67
CA GLY A 487 -9.92 -9.12 6.11
C GLY A 487 -8.78 -9.72 6.92
N TYR A 488 -7.62 -9.98 6.31
CA TYR A 488 -6.42 -10.38 7.05
C TYR A 488 -5.76 -9.21 7.75
N VAL A 489 -5.87 -8.04 7.15
CA VAL A 489 -5.31 -6.80 7.65
C VAL A 489 -6.31 -5.68 7.43
N ARG A 490 -6.23 -4.65 8.26
CA ARG A 490 -6.93 -3.39 8.08
C ARG A 490 -5.93 -2.27 7.94
N LEU A 491 -6.30 -1.26 7.16
CA LEU A 491 -5.54 -0.03 7.04
C LEU A 491 -6.19 1.04 7.92
N GLU A 492 -5.46 1.53 8.92
CA GLU A 492 -5.87 2.61 9.81
C GLU A 492 -4.77 3.67 9.80
N GLU A 493 -5.12 4.93 9.55
CA GLU A 493 -4.15 6.04 9.45
C GLU A 493 -2.95 5.72 8.53
N LYS A 494 -3.24 5.08 7.39
CA LYS A 494 -2.25 4.62 6.39
C LYS A 494 -1.27 3.54 6.88
N LYS A 495 -1.49 2.97 8.07
CA LYS A 495 -0.69 1.87 8.65
C LYS A 495 -1.49 0.58 8.65
N PHE A 496 -0.81 -0.53 8.35
CA PHE A 496 -1.39 -1.87 8.41
C PHE A 496 -1.42 -2.38 9.84
N PHE A 497 -2.58 -2.88 10.24
CA PHE A 497 -2.78 -3.67 11.43
C PHE A 497 -3.22 -5.07 11.03
N PRO A 498 -2.61 -6.15 11.55
CA PRO A 498 -3.13 -7.49 11.33
C PRO A 498 -4.43 -7.66 12.11
N GLU A 499 -5.42 -8.23 11.44
CA GLU A 499 -6.62 -8.72 12.11
C GLU A 499 -6.33 -10.05 12.81
N GLU A 500 -7.12 -10.40 13.82
CA GLU A 500 -6.96 -11.67 14.53
C GLU A 500 -6.97 -12.87 13.57
N ILE A 501 -7.85 -12.83 12.56
CA ILE A 501 -7.93 -13.88 11.55
C ILE A 501 -6.67 -13.93 10.68
N GLY A 502 -6.03 -12.79 10.45
CA GLY A 502 -4.73 -12.69 9.78
C GLY A 502 -3.63 -13.35 10.60
N LYS A 503 -3.59 -13.10 11.92
CA LYS A 503 -2.65 -13.74 12.84
C LYS A 503 -2.84 -15.27 12.87
N ILE A 504 -4.08 -15.75 13.05
CA ILE A 504 -4.38 -17.19 13.09
C ILE A 504 -4.00 -17.90 11.79
N VAL A 505 -4.37 -17.31 10.63
CA VAL A 505 -4.04 -17.91 9.33
C VAL A 505 -2.53 -17.86 9.09
N ASN A 506 -1.87 -16.77 9.47
CA ASN A 506 -0.42 -16.70 9.42
C ASN A 506 0.23 -17.84 10.21
N ASP A 507 -0.18 -18.04 11.46
CA ASP A 507 0.44 -19.03 12.35
C ASP A 507 0.25 -20.44 11.82
N LEU A 508 -0.98 -20.77 11.42
CA LEU A 508 -1.30 -22.03 10.77
C LEU A 508 -0.40 -22.30 9.54
N LEU A 509 -0.21 -21.30 8.68
CA LEU A 509 0.55 -21.47 7.45
C LEU A 509 2.06 -21.49 7.69
N VAL A 510 2.57 -20.64 8.59
CA VAL A 510 4.00 -20.61 8.94
C VAL A 510 4.40 -21.88 9.69
N GLU A 511 3.55 -22.41 10.57
CA GLU A 511 3.86 -23.60 11.35
C GLU A 511 3.84 -24.88 10.51
N HIS A 512 2.86 -25.03 9.61
CA HIS A 512 2.62 -26.30 8.92
C HIS A 512 3.03 -26.31 7.44
N PHE A 513 3.35 -25.15 6.87
CA PHE A 513 3.74 -24.99 5.47
C PHE A 513 4.98 -24.05 5.36
N SER A 514 5.85 -24.06 6.37
CA SER A 514 7.02 -23.17 6.50
C SER A 514 7.87 -23.12 5.25
N GLU A 515 8.21 -24.28 4.66
CA GLU A 515 9.05 -24.38 3.47
C GLU A 515 8.43 -23.71 2.23
N LEU A 516 7.09 -23.74 2.12
CA LEU A 516 6.36 -23.26 0.94
C LEU A 516 5.95 -21.79 1.03
N PHE A 517 5.95 -21.22 2.24
CA PHE A 517 5.66 -19.80 2.49
C PHE A 517 6.82 -19.08 3.18
N ASP A 518 8.03 -19.60 3.04
CA ASP A 518 9.25 -18.88 3.36
C ASP A 518 9.49 -17.73 2.36
N TYR A 519 10.19 -16.69 2.83
CA TYR A 519 10.55 -15.54 2.02
C TYR A 519 11.44 -15.95 0.83
N LYS A 520 12.46 -16.79 1.06
CA LYS A 520 13.40 -17.22 0.01
C LYS A 520 12.71 -18.08 -1.03
N PHE A 521 11.88 -19.03 -0.59
CA PHE A 521 11.12 -19.89 -1.49
C PHE A 521 10.18 -19.08 -2.40
N THR A 522 9.49 -18.09 -1.81
CA THR A 522 8.59 -17.22 -2.55
C THR A 522 9.30 -16.35 -3.57
N ALA A 523 10.51 -15.86 -3.24
CA ALA A 523 11.36 -15.09 -4.14
C ALA A 523 11.91 -15.96 -5.28
N GLN A 524 12.48 -17.12 -4.94
CA GLN A 524 12.98 -18.11 -5.92
C GLN A 524 11.91 -18.46 -6.95
N MET A 525 10.67 -18.63 -6.53
CA MET A 525 9.59 -18.94 -7.46
C MET A 525 9.24 -17.79 -8.41
N GLU A 526 9.41 -16.53 -8.00
CA GLU A 526 9.30 -15.43 -8.98
C GLU A 526 10.45 -15.45 -9.97
N ASP A 527 11.67 -15.78 -9.53
CA ASP A 527 12.83 -15.95 -10.43
C ASP A 527 12.63 -17.10 -11.40
N GLU A 528 12.10 -18.25 -10.96
CA GLU A 528 11.77 -19.38 -11.83
C GLU A 528 10.70 -19.03 -12.87
N LEU A 529 9.72 -18.17 -12.51
CA LEU A 529 8.75 -17.63 -13.47
C LEU A 529 9.40 -16.69 -14.50
N ASP A 530 10.44 -15.97 -14.11
CA ASP A 530 11.19 -15.10 -15.02
C ASP A 530 12.15 -15.92 -15.90
N GLU A 531 12.72 -17.01 -15.40
CA GLU A 531 13.47 -18.00 -16.20
C GLU A 531 12.60 -18.69 -17.25
N ILE A 532 11.33 -19.00 -16.94
CA ILE A 532 10.37 -19.47 -17.94
C ILE A 532 10.16 -18.39 -19.01
N ALA A 533 9.99 -17.12 -18.61
CA ALA A 533 9.79 -16.01 -19.53
C ALA A 533 10.97 -15.80 -20.48
N GLU A 534 12.19 -16.13 -20.03
CA GLU A 534 13.43 -16.10 -20.81
C GLU A 534 13.67 -17.38 -21.63
N GLY A 535 12.81 -18.39 -21.50
CA GLY A 535 12.95 -19.69 -22.18
C GLY A 535 14.04 -20.60 -21.59
N LYS A 536 14.53 -20.29 -20.38
CA LYS A 536 15.58 -21.05 -19.68
C LYS A 536 15.03 -22.27 -18.95
N ARG A 537 13.72 -22.27 -18.61
CA ARG A 537 13.09 -23.35 -17.85
C ARG A 537 11.72 -23.71 -18.42
N LYS A 538 11.38 -25.01 -18.39
CA LYS A 538 10.03 -25.47 -18.75
C LYS A 538 9.08 -25.22 -17.60
N TRP A 539 7.91 -24.66 -17.90
CA TRP A 539 6.98 -24.26 -16.86
C TRP A 539 6.39 -25.42 -16.08
N GLN A 540 6.17 -26.57 -16.71
CA GLN A 540 5.62 -27.76 -16.05
C GLN A 540 6.52 -28.25 -14.92
N THR A 541 7.84 -28.18 -15.10
CA THR A 541 8.82 -28.56 -14.07
C THR A 541 8.70 -27.67 -12.84
N VAL A 542 8.60 -26.35 -13.02
CA VAL A 542 8.41 -25.40 -11.92
C VAL A 542 7.11 -25.68 -11.16
N ILE A 543 6.03 -26.02 -11.87
CA ILE A 543 4.76 -26.37 -11.23
C ILE A 543 4.84 -27.70 -10.49
N ASP A 544 5.52 -28.71 -11.01
CA ASP A 544 5.68 -30.02 -10.37
C ASP A 544 6.54 -29.93 -9.11
N ASP A 545 7.69 -29.25 -9.21
CA ASP A 545 8.62 -28.99 -8.10
C ASP A 545 7.89 -28.34 -6.91
N PHE A 546 6.92 -27.46 -7.18
CA PHE A 546 6.05 -26.89 -6.15
C PHE A 546 4.92 -27.83 -5.70
N TYR A 547 4.18 -28.39 -6.65
CA TYR A 547 2.87 -29.00 -6.37
C TYR A 547 2.99 -30.34 -5.64
N GLN A 548 3.99 -31.15 -5.95
CA GLN A 548 4.16 -32.46 -5.30
C GLN A 548 4.39 -32.34 -3.78
N PRO A 549 5.37 -31.56 -3.28
CA PRO A 549 5.55 -31.38 -1.84
C PRO A 549 4.35 -30.69 -1.20
N PHE A 550 3.78 -29.67 -1.86
CA PHE A 550 2.58 -28.99 -1.37
C PHE A 550 1.38 -29.94 -1.19
N SER A 551 1.12 -30.80 -2.17
CA SER A 551 0.00 -31.75 -2.14
C SER A 551 0.19 -32.81 -1.06
N LYS A 552 1.43 -33.26 -0.84
CA LYS A 552 1.78 -34.20 0.24
C LYS A 552 1.50 -33.59 1.62
N ILE A 553 2.11 -32.44 1.91
CA ILE A 553 1.91 -31.72 3.18
C ILE A 553 0.43 -31.41 3.40
N LEU A 554 -0.27 -30.94 2.37
CA LEU A 554 -1.69 -30.63 2.47
C LEU A 554 -2.54 -31.86 2.83
N LYS A 555 -2.24 -33.04 2.30
CA LYS A 555 -2.96 -34.29 2.64
C LYS A 555 -2.72 -34.68 4.09
N GLU A 556 -1.48 -34.60 4.57
CA GLU A 556 -1.09 -34.87 5.95
C GLU A 556 -1.80 -33.92 6.92
N LYS A 557 -1.64 -32.60 6.71
CA LYS A 557 -2.23 -31.57 7.58
C LYS A 557 -3.75 -31.51 7.56
N ASN A 558 -4.39 -31.98 6.49
CA ASN A 558 -5.85 -32.11 6.50
C ASN A 558 -6.36 -33.15 7.51
N LYS A 559 -5.59 -34.22 7.75
CA LYS A 559 -5.91 -35.28 8.69
C LYS A 559 -5.52 -34.90 10.11
N GLU A 560 -4.33 -34.35 10.29
CA GLU A 560 -3.75 -34.06 11.62
C GLU A 560 -4.43 -32.90 12.33
N LEU A 561 -4.70 -31.80 11.64
CA LEU A 561 -5.06 -30.56 12.32
C LEU A 561 -6.51 -30.57 12.78
N GLU A 562 -6.79 -30.20 14.02
CA GLU A 562 -8.18 -30.03 14.48
C GLU A 562 -8.56 -28.56 14.62
N LYS A 563 -9.80 -28.22 14.23
CA LYS A 563 -10.28 -26.83 14.28
C LYS A 563 -10.17 -26.21 15.68
N LYS A 564 -10.39 -26.99 16.73
CA LYS A 564 -10.35 -26.55 18.13
C LYS A 564 -8.95 -26.14 18.59
N GLU A 565 -7.90 -26.69 17.95
CA GLU A 565 -6.50 -26.38 18.25
C GLU A 565 -6.11 -25.06 17.59
N ILE A 566 -6.53 -24.85 16.35
CA ILE A 566 -6.24 -23.64 15.57
C ILE A 566 -7.09 -22.44 16.01
N MET A 567 -8.31 -22.69 16.45
CA MET A 567 -9.24 -21.67 16.96
C MET A 567 -9.63 -21.98 18.40
N PRO A 568 -8.72 -21.79 19.37
CA PRO A 568 -9.03 -22.03 20.77
C PRO A 568 -10.13 -21.09 21.23
N VAL A 569 -11.15 -21.66 21.87
CA VAL A 569 -12.30 -20.92 22.39
C VAL A 569 -11.97 -20.42 23.79
N LYS A 570 -11.77 -19.11 23.95
CA LYS A 570 -11.45 -18.51 25.25
C LYS A 570 -12.70 -18.48 26.13
N LYS A 571 -12.65 -19.14 27.30
CA LYS A 571 -13.72 -19.05 28.32
C LYS A 571 -13.71 -17.65 28.94
N ILE A 572 -14.87 -17.02 29.06
CA ILE A 572 -14.99 -15.67 29.62
C ILE A 572 -15.35 -15.65 31.12
N GLY A 573 -15.59 -16.82 31.72
CA GLY A 573 -15.96 -16.95 33.14
C GLY A 573 -17.46 -16.75 33.44
N GLU A 574 -18.26 -16.38 32.46
CA GLU A 574 -19.72 -16.22 32.58
C GLU A 574 -20.48 -17.51 32.21
N LYS A 575 -21.67 -17.70 32.78
CA LYS A 575 -22.60 -18.79 32.42
C LYS A 575 -23.65 -18.31 31.41
N CYS A 576 -24.02 -19.17 30.47
CA CYS A 576 -25.05 -18.91 29.48
C CYS A 576 -26.40 -18.64 30.17
N PRO A 577 -27.11 -17.56 29.83
CA PRO A 577 -28.41 -17.28 30.44
C PRO A 577 -29.49 -18.29 30.05
N GLU A 578 -29.36 -18.93 28.89
CA GLU A 578 -30.32 -19.92 28.38
C GLU A 578 -30.10 -21.32 28.96
N CYS A 579 -28.86 -21.84 28.96
CA CYS A 579 -28.59 -23.24 29.33
C CYS A 579 -27.56 -23.44 30.44
N LYS A 580 -27.07 -22.36 31.07
CA LYS A 580 -26.06 -22.34 32.14
C LYS A 580 -24.67 -22.91 31.80
N SER A 581 -24.46 -23.45 30.60
CA SER A 581 -23.13 -23.83 30.12
C SER A 581 -22.19 -22.62 30.04
N PRO A 582 -20.85 -22.79 30.12
CA PRO A 582 -19.91 -21.67 30.02
C PRO A 582 -20.08 -20.83 28.74
N LEU A 583 -19.91 -19.53 28.85
CA LEU A 583 -19.76 -18.65 27.70
C LEU A 583 -18.31 -18.62 27.22
N VAL A 584 -18.15 -18.52 25.90
CA VAL A 584 -16.85 -18.54 25.23
C VAL A 584 -16.78 -17.46 24.15
N GLU A 585 -15.59 -16.91 23.93
CA GLU A 585 -15.31 -16.01 22.81
C GLU A 585 -15.09 -16.82 21.53
N ARG A 586 -15.85 -16.51 20.48
CA ARG A 586 -15.74 -17.11 19.14
C ARG A 586 -15.50 -16.03 18.09
N ILE A 587 -14.88 -16.40 16.98
CA ILE A 587 -14.69 -15.50 15.82
C ILE A 587 -15.74 -15.84 14.77
N GLY A 588 -16.61 -14.88 14.47
CA GLY A 588 -17.69 -14.98 13.50
C GLY A 588 -17.39 -14.24 12.20
N LYS A 589 -18.44 -14.01 11.39
CA LYS A 589 -18.32 -13.25 10.14
C LYS A 589 -17.86 -11.81 10.38
N PHE A 590 -18.36 -11.18 11.45
CA PHE A 590 -18.21 -9.75 11.73
C PHE A 590 -17.18 -9.42 12.82
N GLY A 591 -16.42 -10.41 13.29
CA GLY A 591 -15.45 -10.23 14.36
C GLY A 591 -15.67 -11.21 15.51
N LYS A 592 -15.04 -10.92 16.65
CA LYS A 592 -15.20 -11.73 17.86
C LYS A 592 -16.57 -11.47 18.50
N PHE A 593 -17.19 -12.50 19.05
CA PHE A 593 -18.46 -12.44 19.76
C PHE A 593 -18.49 -13.49 20.87
N ILE A 594 -19.36 -13.30 21.85
CA ILE A 594 -19.57 -14.24 22.93
C ILE A 594 -20.66 -15.22 22.51
N ALA A 595 -20.42 -16.52 22.70
CA ALA A 595 -21.36 -17.59 22.39
C ALA A 595 -21.44 -18.61 23.51
N CYS A 596 -22.55 -19.33 23.60
CA CYS A 596 -22.63 -20.50 24.47
C CYS A 596 -21.65 -21.60 24.03
N SER A 597 -20.95 -22.22 24.99
CA SER A 597 -20.10 -23.38 24.73
C SER A 597 -20.90 -24.59 24.21
N GLY A 598 -22.19 -24.69 24.57
CA GLY A 598 -23.10 -25.76 24.17
C GLY A 598 -23.68 -25.63 22.75
N TYR A 599 -23.14 -24.78 21.89
CA TYR A 599 -23.50 -24.73 20.47
C TYR A 599 -23.10 -26.05 19.76
N PRO A 600 -23.95 -26.65 18.91
CA PRO A 600 -25.12 -26.08 18.24
C PRO A 600 -26.45 -26.14 19.01
N GLU A 601 -26.54 -26.89 20.11
CA GLU A 601 -27.77 -27.11 20.88
C GLU A 601 -28.29 -25.82 21.52
N CYS A 602 -27.40 -25.02 22.11
CA CYS A 602 -27.71 -23.67 22.59
C CYS A 602 -27.14 -22.61 21.62
N LYS A 603 -28.04 -21.80 21.05
CA LYS A 603 -27.71 -20.77 20.03
C LYS A 603 -27.49 -19.38 20.61
N TYR A 604 -27.50 -19.24 21.95
CA TYR A 604 -27.20 -17.98 22.61
C TYR A 604 -25.87 -17.39 22.11
N SER A 605 -25.92 -16.13 21.70
CA SER A 605 -24.75 -15.34 21.33
C SER A 605 -25.01 -13.85 21.54
N ARG A 606 -23.96 -13.11 21.87
CA ARG A 606 -23.98 -11.64 22.01
C ARG A 606 -22.67 -11.02 21.51
N PRO A 607 -22.66 -9.76 21.06
CA PRO A 607 -21.43 -9.05 20.72
C PRO A 607 -20.48 -8.93 21.92
N LEU A 608 -19.18 -8.77 21.66
CA LEU A 608 -18.22 -8.33 22.68
C LEU A 608 -18.49 -6.86 23.03
N GLU A 609 -18.74 -6.57 24.31
CA GLU A 609 -18.88 -5.21 24.80
C GLU A 609 -17.55 -4.46 24.66
N ASN A 610 -17.47 -3.54 23.71
CA ASN A 610 -16.34 -2.62 23.63
C ASN A 610 -16.69 -1.35 24.43
N LYS A 611 -16.16 -1.23 25.65
CA LYS A 611 -16.49 -0.13 26.60
C LYS A 611 -16.27 1.28 26.02
N LYS A 612 -15.43 1.45 24.98
CA LYS A 612 -15.21 2.74 24.30
C LYS A 612 -16.38 3.16 23.39
N GLU A 613 -17.06 2.22 22.72
CA GLU A 613 -18.13 2.53 21.75
C GLU A 613 -19.49 2.76 22.41
N LEU A 614 -19.71 2.21 23.60
CA LEU A 614 -21.02 2.20 24.26
C LEU A 614 -21.29 3.43 25.14
N LYS A 615 -20.30 4.32 25.36
CA LYS A 615 -20.48 5.50 26.23
C LYS A 615 -21.48 6.52 25.68
N ASN A 616 -21.64 6.63 24.36
CA ASN A 616 -22.51 7.60 23.68
C ASN A 616 -23.47 6.95 22.65
N ALA A 617 -23.69 5.63 22.74
CA ALA A 617 -24.57 4.93 21.81
C ALA A 617 -26.05 5.19 22.14
N VAL A 618 -26.81 5.61 21.12
CA VAL A 618 -28.26 5.81 21.17
C VAL A 618 -28.95 4.93 20.13
N VAL A 619 -30.22 4.64 20.37
CA VAL A 619 -31.10 3.93 19.46
C VAL A 619 -31.96 4.97 18.76
N ALA A 620 -31.91 5.00 17.42
CA ALA A 620 -32.77 5.90 16.65
C ALA A 620 -34.13 5.25 16.39
N ASP A 621 -35.21 5.92 16.82
CA ASP A 621 -36.57 5.48 16.57
C ASP A 621 -37.09 5.98 15.22
N GLY A 622 -38.15 5.34 14.71
CA GLY A 622 -38.74 5.61 13.39
C GLY A 622 -39.21 7.06 13.18
N ASP A 623 -39.45 7.80 14.26
CA ASP A 623 -39.96 9.17 14.26
C ASP A 623 -38.88 10.26 14.47
N GLY A 624 -37.60 9.87 14.50
CA GLY A 624 -36.47 10.80 14.63
C GLY A 624 -36.08 11.17 16.07
N GLY A 625 -36.61 10.42 17.05
CA GLY A 625 -36.15 10.41 18.44
C GLY A 625 -34.92 9.53 18.65
N THR A 626 -34.19 9.76 19.74
CA THR A 626 -33.03 8.96 20.15
C THR A 626 -33.15 8.58 21.61
N GLU A 627 -33.16 7.28 21.90
CA GLU A 627 -33.18 6.73 23.26
C GLU A 627 -31.78 6.21 23.64
N LYS A 628 -31.39 6.25 24.91
CA LYS A 628 -30.08 5.69 25.29
C LYS A 628 -30.14 4.18 25.12
N LEU A 629 -29.08 3.60 24.55
CA LEU A 629 -29.02 2.15 24.31
C LEU A 629 -29.27 1.31 25.56
N LYS A 630 -28.84 1.78 26.74
CA LYS A 630 -29.05 1.10 28.03
C LYS A 630 -30.52 1.02 28.45
N ASP A 631 -31.34 1.96 27.99
CA ASP A 631 -32.75 2.06 28.38
C ASP A 631 -33.60 1.11 27.50
N VAL A 632 -33.19 0.89 26.25
CA VAL A 632 -33.90 0.05 25.26
C VAL A 632 -33.41 -1.41 25.24
N GLU A 633 -32.18 -1.66 25.69
CA GLU A 633 -31.60 -3.00 25.77
C GLU A 633 -32.29 -3.83 26.87
N GLY A 634 -32.92 -4.94 26.49
CA GLY A 634 -33.71 -5.79 27.39
C GLY A 634 -35.22 -5.49 27.40
N GLU A 635 -35.68 -4.41 26.76
CA GLU A 635 -37.11 -4.11 26.64
C GLU A 635 -37.87 -5.14 25.80
N LYS A 636 -39.19 -5.22 26.01
CA LYS A 636 -40.06 -6.11 25.24
C LYS A 636 -40.24 -5.57 23.83
N CYS A 637 -39.89 -6.38 22.84
CA CYS A 637 -40.13 -6.08 21.45
C CYS A 637 -41.62 -5.86 21.18
N GLU A 638 -41.93 -4.72 20.55
CA GLU A 638 -43.28 -4.30 20.19
C GLU A 638 -44.05 -5.32 19.32
N LYS A 639 -43.34 -6.18 18.56
CA LYS A 639 -43.96 -7.17 17.66
C LYS A 639 -44.12 -8.55 18.27
N CYS A 640 -43.11 -9.02 19.01
CA CYS A 640 -42.99 -10.41 19.45
C CYS A 640 -43.10 -10.56 20.97
N LYS A 641 -43.13 -9.44 21.72
CA LYS A 641 -42.96 -9.35 23.19
C LYS A 641 -41.66 -9.96 23.76
N GLY A 642 -40.85 -10.63 22.93
CA GLY A 642 -39.52 -11.11 23.30
C GLY A 642 -38.51 -9.99 23.51
N LYS A 643 -37.41 -10.24 24.20
CA LYS A 643 -36.44 -9.20 24.60
C LYS A 643 -35.71 -8.59 23.40
N MET A 644 -35.48 -7.29 23.44
CA MET A 644 -34.63 -6.58 22.48
C MET A 644 -33.16 -6.71 22.90
N MET A 645 -32.33 -7.25 22.02
CA MET A 645 -30.92 -7.53 22.30
C MET A 645 -30.02 -6.92 21.24
N MET A 646 -28.81 -6.53 21.62
CA MET A 646 -27.81 -6.05 20.68
C MET A 646 -27.31 -7.22 19.80
N LYS A 647 -27.33 -7.00 18.49
CA LYS A 647 -26.78 -7.91 17.48
C LYS A 647 -25.84 -7.14 16.56
N GLU A 648 -25.01 -7.86 15.82
CA GLU A 648 -24.05 -7.29 14.87
C GLU A 648 -24.34 -7.73 13.45
N GLY A 649 -24.33 -6.80 12.50
CA GLY A 649 -24.68 -7.05 11.11
C GLY A 649 -23.80 -6.26 10.14
N ARG A 650 -24.13 -6.36 8.84
CA ARG A 650 -23.35 -5.75 7.75
C ARG A 650 -23.14 -4.23 7.90
N PHE A 651 -24.07 -3.54 8.55
CA PHE A 651 -24.06 -2.08 8.69
C PHE A 651 -23.56 -1.59 10.06
N GLY A 652 -23.06 -2.51 10.90
CA GLY A 652 -22.69 -2.25 12.29
C GLY A 652 -23.62 -2.95 13.28
N ARG A 653 -23.51 -2.56 14.54
CA ARG A 653 -24.37 -3.05 15.63
C ARG A 653 -25.78 -2.49 15.49
N PHE A 654 -26.78 -3.29 15.82
CA PHE A 654 -28.19 -2.92 15.80
C PHE A 654 -28.92 -3.65 16.92
N LEU A 655 -30.02 -3.10 17.39
CA LEU A 655 -30.88 -3.74 18.37
C LEU A 655 -31.90 -4.62 17.64
N ALA A 656 -32.15 -5.85 18.08
CA ALA A 656 -33.06 -6.79 17.43
C ALA A 656 -33.84 -7.64 18.45
N CYS A 657 -35.09 -8.04 18.12
CA CYS A 657 -35.82 -9.04 18.92
C CYS A 657 -34.95 -10.30 19.09
N GLU A 658 -34.96 -10.91 20.27
CA GLU A 658 -34.24 -12.15 20.58
C GLU A 658 -34.57 -13.25 19.56
N ASN A 659 -35.84 -13.29 19.12
CA ASN A 659 -36.36 -14.20 18.10
C ASN A 659 -35.98 -13.83 16.65
N TYR A 660 -35.12 -12.86 16.40
CA TYR A 660 -34.58 -12.57 15.07
C TYR A 660 -33.74 -13.75 14.55
N PRO A 661 -33.96 -14.26 13.32
CA PRO A 661 -34.62 -13.60 12.18
C PRO A 661 -36.12 -13.88 12.01
N LYS A 662 -36.75 -14.69 12.87
CA LYS A 662 -38.20 -14.99 12.80
C LYS A 662 -39.04 -13.74 13.08
N CYS A 663 -38.65 -12.94 14.08
CA CYS A 663 -39.15 -11.59 14.27
C CYS A 663 -38.15 -10.58 13.72
N LYS A 664 -38.51 -9.87 12.65
CA LYS A 664 -37.65 -8.87 11.98
C LYS A 664 -37.70 -7.48 12.62
N ASN A 665 -38.14 -7.36 13.88
CA ASN A 665 -38.12 -6.07 14.57
C ASN A 665 -36.68 -5.71 14.94
N THR A 666 -36.18 -4.60 14.38
CA THR A 666 -34.82 -4.14 14.59
C THR A 666 -34.79 -2.62 14.71
N LYS A 667 -34.02 -2.08 15.66
CA LYS A 667 -33.71 -0.65 15.78
C LYS A 667 -32.22 -0.41 15.48
N THR A 668 -31.88 0.74 14.91
CA THR A 668 -30.48 1.05 14.54
C THR A 668 -29.76 1.67 15.73
N ILE A 669 -28.56 1.17 16.04
CA ILE A 669 -27.68 1.78 17.04
C ILE A 669 -26.77 2.78 16.33
N THR A 670 -26.69 3.99 16.85
CA THR A 670 -25.85 5.08 16.33
C THR A 670 -25.14 5.79 17.47
N VAL A 671 -24.10 6.56 17.17
CA VAL A 671 -23.50 7.50 18.12
C VAL A 671 -24.18 8.87 17.95
N ASP A 672 -24.61 9.49 19.04
CA ASP A 672 -25.05 10.88 19.04
C ASP A 672 -23.89 11.79 19.47
N SER A 673 -23.57 12.78 18.64
CA SER A 673 -22.58 13.81 18.97
C SER A 673 -23.04 14.77 20.06
N LYS A 674 -24.34 14.78 20.39
CA LYS A 674 -25.05 15.76 21.21
C LYS A 674 -25.04 17.18 20.64
N ILE A 675 -24.46 17.38 19.45
CA ILE A 675 -24.40 18.67 18.77
C ILE A 675 -25.67 18.87 17.96
N LYS A 676 -26.34 20.02 18.14
CA LYS A 676 -27.56 20.35 17.40
C LYS A 676 -27.24 20.51 15.91
N CYS A 677 -28.11 19.96 15.08
CA CYS A 677 -28.02 20.07 13.63
C CYS A 677 -28.05 21.55 13.22
N PRO A 678 -27.03 22.05 12.51
CA PRO A 678 -26.92 23.48 12.20
C PRO A 678 -28.02 23.95 11.24
N LYS A 679 -28.63 23.03 10.48
CA LYS A 679 -29.73 23.35 9.55
C LYS A 679 -31.08 23.51 10.22
N CYS A 680 -31.46 22.60 11.12
CA CYS A 680 -32.82 22.60 11.70
C CYS A 680 -32.86 23.01 13.17
N ARG A 681 -31.74 23.00 13.88
CA ARG A 681 -31.59 23.26 15.33
C ARG A 681 -32.44 22.38 16.26
N VAL A 682 -33.34 21.57 15.73
CA VAL A 682 -34.20 20.64 16.45
C VAL A 682 -33.48 19.30 16.68
N GLY A 683 -33.09 18.63 15.60
CA GLY A 683 -32.38 17.34 15.66
C GLY A 683 -30.91 17.46 16.08
N SER A 684 -30.30 16.38 16.55
CA SER A 684 -28.86 16.26 16.79
C SER A 684 -28.14 15.68 15.56
N LEU A 685 -26.82 15.79 15.51
CA LEU A 685 -26.00 15.10 14.52
C LEU A 685 -25.66 13.70 15.03
N ILE A 686 -26.11 12.69 14.28
CA ILE A 686 -25.89 11.28 14.57
C ILE A 686 -25.01 10.61 13.50
N GLU A 687 -24.21 9.64 13.92
CA GLU A 687 -23.36 8.86 13.04
C GLU A 687 -24.18 8.02 12.04
N ARG A 688 -23.82 8.06 10.76
CA ARG A 688 -24.46 7.26 9.71
C ARG A 688 -23.41 6.68 8.78
N ARG A 689 -23.75 5.59 8.10
CA ARG A 689 -22.87 4.92 7.11
C ARG A 689 -23.51 4.87 5.73
N THR A 690 -22.70 5.09 4.69
CA THR A 690 -23.17 4.98 3.30
C THR A 690 -23.52 3.54 2.92
N LYS A 691 -24.63 3.35 2.18
CA LYS A 691 -25.13 2.03 1.76
C LYS A 691 -24.14 1.20 0.92
N LYS A 692 -23.26 1.84 0.13
CA LYS A 692 -22.35 1.15 -0.83
C LYS A 692 -20.94 0.89 -0.31
N ARG A 693 -20.37 1.78 0.52
CA ARG A 693 -18.96 1.72 0.95
C ARG A 693 -18.75 1.75 2.46
N GLY A 694 -19.83 1.86 3.25
CA GLY A 694 -19.74 1.90 4.71
C GLY A 694 -19.07 3.15 5.28
N ARG A 695 -18.68 4.13 4.44
CA ARG A 695 -18.05 5.39 4.89
C ARG A 695 -18.97 6.12 5.87
N LEU A 696 -18.39 6.51 7.00
CA LEU A 696 -19.02 7.25 8.09
C LEU A 696 -19.28 8.70 7.67
N PHE A 697 -20.45 9.23 8.03
CA PHE A 697 -20.84 10.62 7.91
C PHE A 697 -21.82 10.99 9.04
N TRP A 698 -21.99 12.27 9.33
CA TRP A 698 -22.90 12.76 10.36
C TRP A 698 -24.16 13.29 9.73
N GLY A 699 -25.32 12.71 10.06
CA GLY A 699 -26.62 13.12 9.53
C GLY A 699 -27.54 13.66 10.63
N CYS A 700 -28.50 14.50 10.27
CA CYS A 700 -29.50 14.95 11.23
C CYS A 700 -30.38 13.79 11.72
N SER A 701 -30.63 13.73 13.04
CA SER A 701 -31.48 12.73 13.67
C SER A 701 -32.92 12.72 13.14
N THR A 702 -33.44 13.88 12.71
CA THR A 702 -34.82 14.02 12.22
C THR A 702 -35.02 13.70 10.74
N TYR A 703 -34.04 13.08 10.07
CA TYR A 703 -34.20 12.59 8.70
C TYR A 703 -35.40 11.60 8.60
N PRO A 704 -36.28 11.70 7.59
CA PRO A 704 -36.12 12.47 6.35
C PRO A 704 -36.56 13.94 6.41
N LYS A 705 -37.14 14.41 7.53
CA LYS A 705 -37.62 15.79 7.70
C LYS A 705 -36.49 16.81 7.55
N CYS A 706 -35.31 16.49 8.08
CA CYS A 706 -34.08 17.25 7.83
C CYS A 706 -33.03 16.39 7.10
N LYS A 707 -32.59 16.86 5.92
CA LYS A 707 -31.61 16.17 5.08
C LYS A 707 -30.16 16.65 5.27
N TYR A 708 -29.86 17.33 6.36
CA TYR A 708 -28.50 17.79 6.65
C TYR A 708 -27.56 16.60 6.86
N ALA A 709 -26.39 16.65 6.23
CA ALA A 709 -25.32 15.67 6.38
C ALA A 709 -23.95 16.37 6.26
N SER A 710 -22.96 15.93 7.04
CA SER A 710 -21.56 16.36 6.98
C SER A 710 -20.62 15.15 7.00
N TRP A 711 -19.47 15.28 6.36
CA TRP A 711 -18.37 14.29 6.46
C TRP A 711 -17.42 14.59 7.61
N GLU A 712 -17.49 15.81 8.16
CA GLU A 712 -16.65 16.28 9.25
C GLU A 712 -17.20 15.78 10.58
N ASP A 713 -16.30 15.33 11.46
CA ASP A 713 -16.67 14.92 12.81
C ASP A 713 -16.97 16.16 13.65
N PRO A 714 -18.22 16.36 14.10
CA PRO A 714 -18.60 17.54 14.86
C PRO A 714 -17.93 17.57 16.24
N ASN A 715 -17.32 16.47 16.71
CA ASN A 715 -16.59 16.41 17.98
C ASN A 715 -15.09 16.75 17.84
N LYS A 716 -14.58 16.94 16.62
CA LYS A 716 -13.21 17.44 16.43
C LYS A 716 -13.19 18.94 16.74
N LYS A 717 -12.38 19.34 17.72
CA LYS A 717 -12.11 20.75 17.99
C LYS A 717 -11.34 21.34 16.81
N ASP A 718 -11.82 22.47 16.28
CA ASP A 718 -11.06 23.31 15.36
C ASP A 718 -9.70 23.66 16.00
N GLY A 719 -8.62 23.03 15.53
CA GLY A 719 -7.26 23.25 16.06
C GLY A 719 -6.24 22.18 15.69
N GLU A 720 -6.65 20.95 15.39
CA GLU A 720 -5.76 19.91 14.84
C GLU A 720 -6.11 19.68 13.36
N ASP A 721 -5.17 20.06 12.49
CA ASP A 721 -5.21 19.97 11.02
C ASP A 721 -6.19 20.91 10.28
N LYS A 722 -5.89 22.22 10.32
CA LYS A 722 -6.12 23.08 9.14
C LYS A 722 -4.81 23.24 8.36
N THR A 723 -4.42 22.18 7.64
CA THR A 723 -3.73 22.37 6.37
C THR A 723 -4.74 22.12 5.26
N THR A 724 -5.39 23.20 4.88
CA THR A 724 -6.34 23.32 3.78
C THR A 724 -5.73 22.79 2.49
N ASN A 725 -6.36 21.77 1.90
CA ASN A 725 -6.27 21.52 0.46
C ASN A 725 -7.16 22.56 -0.23
N ASP A 726 -6.54 23.56 -0.83
CA ASP A 726 -6.95 24.10 -2.12
C ASP A 726 -5.92 23.69 -3.17
#